data_AF-A0A9P5JEI8-F1
#
_entry.id   AF-A0A9P5JEI8-F1
#
_cell.length_a   1.000
_cell.length_b   1.000
_cell.length_c   1.000
_cell.angle_alpha   90.00
_cell.angle_beta   90.00
_cell.angle_gamma   90.00
#
_symmetry.space_group_name_H-M   'P 1'
#
loop_
_entity.id
_entity.type
_entity.pdbx_description
1 polymer ?
#
loop_
_entity_poly.entity_id
_entity_poly.type
_entity_poly.pdbx_seq_one_letter_code
_entity_poly.pdbx_strand_id
1 'polypeptide(L)'
;MDQYDEFGNYIGEDLLDSDDDEFGGLGDPQGQQSPTHLAGFNDDEEMEEPVDNSMALMEVDDGPQPSAVVLHEHKKYYPTAQEVYGADVETLVQEEDAQPLSEPIVAPVKVRRWAIQEKDLPETRYDKGFLLNMLQFPSMVRNVAIVGHLHHGKTALMDMLVHETHVLPWDSDKQLRYTDTHPLSISRMISLKSSPMSLILQSSAGKSHLFNLIDTPGHVNFVDEVASAIRLVDGIILVVDVVEGVMANTEAIIRHALAQNVAITLVVNKVDRLILELRIPPSDAYFKIKATIEEVNGVIAGISNDPELRLSPERGNVAFASSDLGYCFTLKSFADLYAETYGKFDTKEFALRLWGDIYFNEDGRKFTRTQDNMDHKRTFVRFILEPLYKLYSQVLSQDSESLAATLKTLGIELKPVMYKMDVRPLLKAVLDQFFGTSTGLVDMVVEWVPSAEDGAKAKVERTYSGPLNTEVAEAMCACDPEGPVVVHVSKLYHTADAQDFRAFGRVMSGTVKKGMTLKVLGEGFSPEDEEDMVKAEVADVWIGESRYVIDVPEVPAGNLVLLGGVSASISKTATLVAPTIPDPYIFSPINHITKSVLKIAIEPINPSELPKMLSGLRSINKSFPLVATKVEESGEHVLLGTGELYLDCVMHDLRKLFAEIEIKVSDPVTKFCETVVETSALKCYAETPNKKNKITMIAEPLERGIAEDIESGRITMKMSAKERGKQFEERYQWDLLASRSIWAFGPDDSGPNILLDDTLPSEVDKKLLGAVKEHVKQGFQWGAREGPLCDEPIRNVKFRILDASLAAEPIYRGGGQIVPTARRVCYSSFLMATPRLMEPVYYVEVQAPQDCISAVYTVLARRRGHVTQDIPKAGSPLYTIKALIPVIDSNGFETDLRTATQGQAFCQQMFDHWAIVPGDPTDSSIPLRPLEPASGQALARDLVLKTRRRKGLGDQIAVSKYLDDEFVLALSASGHADLLG
;
A
#
# COMPACT_ATOMS: atom_id res chain seq x y z
N MET A 1 -39.01 41.17 6.80
CA MET A 1 -37.92 40.18 6.94
C MET A 1 -38.34 38.87 6.26
N ASP A 2 -39.03 38.94 5.11
CA ASP A 2 -39.64 37.76 4.43
C ASP A 2 -39.38 37.75 2.91
N GLN A 3 -38.34 38.43 2.42
CA GLN A 3 -37.99 38.46 0.98
C GLN A 3 -36.59 37.90 0.69
N TYR A 4 -35.98 37.24 1.67
CA TYR A 4 -34.69 36.57 1.52
C TYR A 4 -34.79 35.21 2.19
N ASP A 5 -34.23 34.17 1.56
CA ASP A 5 -34.15 32.84 2.17
C ASP A 5 -33.06 32.76 3.26
N GLU A 6 -32.99 31.63 3.96
CA GLU A 6 -32.03 31.36 5.04
C GLU A 6 -30.56 31.34 4.60
N PHE A 7 -30.28 31.47 3.29
CA PHE A 7 -28.95 31.59 2.71
C PHE A 7 -28.66 32.98 2.12
N GLY A 8 -29.59 33.93 2.28
CA GLY A 8 -29.40 35.32 1.89
C GLY A 8 -29.69 35.63 0.42
N ASN A 9 -30.37 34.73 -0.31
CA ASN A 9 -30.79 35.00 -1.68
C ASN A 9 -32.11 35.77 -1.71
N TYR A 10 -32.19 36.79 -2.57
CA TYR A 10 -33.40 37.59 -2.73
C TYR A 10 -34.49 36.81 -3.46
N ILE A 11 -35.68 36.74 -2.87
CA ILE A 11 -36.89 36.16 -3.47
C ILE A 11 -37.89 37.30 -3.64
N GLY A 12 -37.89 37.92 -4.82
CA GLY A 12 -38.84 38.98 -5.21
C GLY A 12 -39.60 38.61 -6.49
N GLU A 13 -40.91 38.86 -6.49
CA GLU A 13 -41.86 38.55 -7.57
C GLU A 13 -41.71 39.45 -8.80
N ASP A 14 -41.95 38.86 -9.98
CA ASP A 14 -42.15 39.55 -11.26
C ASP A 14 -43.42 40.41 -11.25
N LEU A 15 -43.30 41.69 -11.60
CA LEU A 15 -44.43 42.59 -11.87
C LEU A 15 -44.29 43.28 -13.24
N LEU A 16 -44.96 42.66 -14.22
CA LEU A 16 -45.84 43.20 -15.26
C LEU A 16 -45.74 44.69 -15.65
N ASP A 17 -45.42 44.88 -16.93
CA ASP A 17 -46.05 45.72 -17.98
C ASP A 17 -46.80 47.02 -17.62
N SER A 18 -46.49 48.08 -18.37
CA SER A 18 -47.51 48.85 -19.14
C SER A 18 -46.86 49.76 -20.20
N ASP A 19 -46.95 49.29 -21.44
CA ASP A 19 -47.48 49.94 -22.66
C ASP A 19 -47.30 51.44 -22.92
N ASP A 20 -46.88 51.76 -24.16
CA ASP A 20 -47.73 52.53 -25.10
C ASP A 20 -47.14 52.53 -26.55
N ASP A 21 -47.83 51.80 -27.43
CA ASP A 21 -48.43 52.23 -28.70
C ASP A 21 -47.62 52.78 -29.91
N GLU A 22 -47.63 51.93 -30.95
CA GLU A 22 -48.29 52.14 -32.26
C GLU A 22 -47.57 52.69 -33.54
N PHE A 23 -47.76 51.87 -34.59
CA PHE A 23 -47.90 52.14 -36.04
C PHE A 23 -46.67 52.36 -36.97
N GLY A 24 -46.41 51.33 -37.80
CA GLY A 24 -46.78 51.42 -39.23
C GLY A 24 -45.71 51.27 -40.34
N GLY A 25 -45.35 50.02 -40.67
CA GLY A 25 -45.36 49.38 -42.01
C GLY A 25 -44.68 50.00 -43.26
N LEU A 26 -43.86 49.18 -43.97
CA LEU A 26 -44.13 48.57 -45.31
C LEU A 26 -42.85 48.25 -46.11
N GLY A 27 -42.77 47.03 -46.67
CA GLY A 27 -42.15 46.78 -47.99
C GLY A 27 -40.98 45.78 -48.07
N ASP A 28 -41.28 44.54 -48.49
CA ASP A 28 -40.40 43.63 -49.25
C ASP A 28 -40.62 43.89 -50.78
N PRO A 29 -39.88 43.39 -51.81
CA PRO A 29 -38.81 42.37 -51.82
C PRO A 29 -37.66 42.53 -52.90
N GLN A 30 -36.77 41.52 -52.95
CA GLN A 30 -35.91 41.05 -54.07
C GLN A 30 -34.57 41.76 -54.45
N GLY A 31 -33.47 40.97 -54.40
CA GLY A 31 -32.62 40.74 -55.59
C GLY A 31 -31.12 41.12 -55.55
N GLN A 32 -30.27 40.07 -55.66
CA GLN A 32 -28.96 40.00 -56.37
C GLN A 32 -27.61 40.33 -55.67
N GLN A 33 -26.82 39.25 -55.53
CA GLN A 33 -25.43 39.04 -55.99
C GLN A 33 -24.22 39.73 -55.30
N SER A 34 -23.50 38.91 -54.48
CA SER A 34 -22.03 38.69 -54.42
C SER A 34 -21.05 39.85 -54.10
N PRO A 35 -19.77 39.60 -53.74
CA PRO A 35 -19.14 38.51 -52.97
C PRO A 35 -18.16 39.02 -51.87
N THR A 36 -17.56 38.06 -51.14
CA THR A 36 -16.16 38.05 -50.62
C THR A 36 -15.71 38.90 -49.43
N HIS A 37 -14.86 38.24 -48.60
CA HIS A 37 -13.90 38.73 -47.58
C HIS A 37 -14.51 39.25 -46.26
N LEU A 38 -14.01 38.96 -45.05
CA LEU A 38 -12.76 38.37 -44.50
C LEU A 38 -13.13 37.95 -43.04
N ALA A 39 -12.94 36.71 -42.60
CA ALA A 39 -11.83 36.21 -41.78
C ALA A 39 -11.37 37.12 -40.61
N GLY A 40 -11.28 36.53 -39.40
CA GLY A 40 -10.22 36.87 -38.43
C GLY A 40 -10.66 37.20 -37.01
N PHE A 41 -10.74 36.19 -36.15
CA PHE A 41 -10.21 36.28 -34.78
C PHE A 41 -9.25 35.10 -34.62
N ASN A 42 -7.96 35.40 -34.62
CA ASN A 42 -6.89 34.65 -33.99
C ASN A 42 -5.88 35.71 -33.59
N ASP A 43 -5.71 35.93 -32.30
CA ASP A 43 -4.56 36.65 -31.77
C ASP A 43 -3.36 35.70 -31.74
N ASP A 44 -2.24 36.34 -32.04
CA ASP A 44 -0.94 35.81 -32.41
C ASP A 44 -0.13 35.15 -31.28
N GLU A 45 0.69 34.18 -31.68
CA GLU A 45 2.03 33.98 -31.11
C GLU A 45 2.99 34.91 -31.86
N GLU A 46 3.69 35.81 -31.16
CA GLU A 46 4.84 36.53 -31.73
C GLU A 46 6.15 35.98 -31.16
N MET A 47 7.08 35.68 -32.09
CA MET A 47 8.52 35.54 -31.87
C MET A 47 9.28 36.76 -32.46
N GLU A 48 10.43 37.00 -31.85
CA GLU A 48 11.37 38.13 -31.89
C GLU A 48 11.89 38.70 -33.24
N GLU A 49 11.99 40.04 -33.25
CA GLU A 49 13.08 40.94 -33.75
C GLU A 49 13.44 41.09 -35.25
N PRO A 50 14.19 42.15 -35.66
CA PRO A 50 14.04 43.60 -35.46
C PRO A 50 14.14 44.35 -36.83
N VAL A 51 14.13 45.70 -36.84
CA VAL A 51 14.92 46.61 -37.75
C VAL A 51 14.18 47.94 -38.01
N ASP A 52 14.72 48.96 -37.34
CA ASP A 52 15.01 50.32 -37.76
C ASP A 52 13.96 51.22 -38.45
N ASN A 53 13.86 52.40 -37.86
CA ASN A 53 12.86 53.43 -38.07
C ASN A 53 13.40 54.45 -39.10
N SER A 54 12.69 54.69 -40.21
CA SER A 54 12.63 56.03 -40.86
C SER A 54 11.86 56.01 -42.18
N MET A 55 10.63 56.53 -42.17
CA MET A 55 10.20 57.48 -43.20
C MET A 55 8.98 58.27 -42.71
N ALA A 56 9.21 59.58 -42.62
CA ALA A 56 8.24 60.58 -42.22
C ALA A 56 7.01 60.60 -43.15
N LEU A 57 5.82 60.65 -42.57
CA LEU A 57 4.62 61.10 -43.26
C LEU A 57 4.27 62.51 -42.75
N MET A 58 4.20 63.42 -43.73
CA MET A 58 3.93 64.85 -43.60
C MET A 58 2.63 65.14 -42.84
N GLU A 59 2.72 66.13 -41.95
CA GLU A 59 1.60 66.89 -41.43
C GLU A 59 0.82 67.58 -42.57
N VAL A 60 -0.50 67.50 -42.52
CA VAL A 60 -1.39 68.50 -43.14
C VAL A 60 -2.22 69.12 -42.02
N ASP A 61 -1.87 70.37 -41.77
CA ASP A 61 -2.51 71.32 -40.89
C ASP A 61 -3.90 71.70 -41.45
N ASP A 62 -4.96 71.51 -40.68
CA ASP A 62 -6.27 72.10 -40.95
C ASP A 62 -6.85 72.65 -39.64
N GLY A 63 -7.08 73.97 -39.64
CA GLY A 63 -7.73 74.71 -38.55
C GLY A 63 -9.21 74.36 -38.34
N PRO A 64 -9.91 75.11 -37.48
CA PRO A 64 -10.59 74.58 -36.30
C PRO A 64 -11.99 74.00 -36.60
N GLN A 65 -12.21 72.75 -36.15
CA GLN A 65 -13.52 72.09 -36.15
C GLN A 65 -14.33 72.38 -34.87
N PRO A 66 -15.68 72.33 -34.95
CA PRO A 66 -16.59 73.01 -34.04
C PRO A 66 -16.62 72.35 -32.65
N SER A 67 -16.96 73.15 -31.65
CA SER A 67 -17.14 72.74 -30.25
C SER A 67 -18.09 71.56 -30.11
N ALA A 68 -17.54 70.34 -30.14
CA ALA A 68 -18.24 69.10 -29.82
C ALA A 68 -18.62 69.12 -28.33
N VAL A 69 -19.90 68.92 -28.03
CA VAL A 69 -20.40 68.90 -26.65
C VAL A 69 -19.96 67.59 -25.98
N VAL A 70 -19.14 67.70 -24.95
CA VAL A 70 -18.74 66.55 -24.12
C VAL A 70 -19.82 66.32 -23.05
N LEU A 71 -20.39 65.13 -23.01
CA LEU A 71 -21.34 64.71 -21.96
C LEU A 71 -20.69 64.78 -20.58
N HIS A 72 -21.47 65.04 -19.53
CA HIS A 72 -20.94 65.22 -18.17
C HIS A 72 -20.13 63.99 -17.68
N GLU A 73 -20.59 62.78 -18.01
CA GLU A 73 -19.96 61.51 -17.64
C GLU A 73 -18.63 61.28 -18.37
N HIS A 74 -18.48 61.83 -19.58
CA HIS A 74 -17.26 61.71 -20.40
C HIS A 74 -16.36 62.94 -20.28
N LYS A 75 -16.70 63.87 -19.40
CA LYS A 75 -15.91 65.06 -19.16
C LYS A 75 -14.63 64.65 -18.44
N LYS A 76 -13.56 64.46 -19.21
CA LYS A 76 -12.20 64.33 -18.67
C LYS A 76 -11.80 65.66 -18.07
N TYR A 77 -11.90 65.77 -16.74
CA TYR A 77 -11.53 66.98 -15.99
C TYR A 77 -10.02 67.19 -15.93
N TYR A 78 -9.26 66.10 -16.02
CA TYR A 78 -7.81 66.09 -15.92
C TYR A 78 -7.20 65.33 -17.11
N PRO A 79 -6.02 65.77 -17.61
CA PRO A 79 -5.23 65.01 -18.57
C PRO A 79 -4.80 63.66 -18.00
N THR A 80 -4.50 62.70 -18.86
CA THR A 80 -4.07 61.37 -18.40
C THR A 80 -2.71 61.44 -17.71
N ALA A 81 -2.40 60.53 -16.79
CA ALA A 81 -1.12 60.53 -16.08
C ALA A 81 0.07 60.48 -17.06
N GLN A 82 -0.07 59.75 -18.16
CA GLN A 82 0.93 59.63 -19.21
C GLN A 82 1.14 60.94 -19.99
N GLU A 83 0.09 61.72 -20.23
CA GLU A 83 0.19 63.06 -20.83
C GLU A 83 0.89 64.07 -19.91
N VAL A 84 0.77 63.90 -18.59
CA VAL A 84 1.39 64.81 -17.61
C VAL A 84 2.88 64.53 -17.44
N TYR A 85 3.29 63.27 -17.36
CA TYR A 85 4.67 62.88 -17.06
C TYR A 85 5.50 62.54 -18.29
N GLY A 86 4.87 62.30 -19.45
CA GLY A 86 5.54 61.97 -20.71
C GLY A 86 5.83 60.47 -20.88
N ALA A 87 6.25 60.09 -22.08
CA ALA A 87 6.49 58.68 -22.43
C ALA A 87 7.70 58.05 -21.71
N ASP A 88 8.60 58.86 -21.16
CA ASP A 88 9.80 58.40 -20.43
C ASP A 88 9.49 57.97 -18.98
N VAL A 89 8.25 58.18 -18.50
CA VAL A 89 7.85 57.90 -17.12
C VAL A 89 6.72 56.86 -17.11
N GLU A 90 6.98 55.69 -16.53
CA GLU A 90 5.97 54.65 -16.31
C GLU A 90 5.03 55.05 -15.17
N THR A 91 3.77 55.30 -15.50
CA THR A 91 2.75 55.63 -14.51
C THR A 91 2.01 54.35 -14.08
N LEU A 92 2.33 53.84 -12.90
CA LEU A 92 1.66 52.70 -12.30
C LEU A 92 0.51 53.15 -11.39
N VAL A 93 -0.69 52.60 -11.61
CA VAL A 93 -1.84 52.77 -10.71
C VAL A 93 -2.06 51.45 -9.98
N GLN A 94 -1.77 51.43 -8.68
CA GLN A 94 -1.96 50.27 -7.82
C GLN A 94 -3.11 50.55 -6.86
N GLU A 95 -4.29 50.00 -7.17
CA GLU A 95 -5.50 50.19 -6.36
C GLU A 95 -5.62 49.14 -5.25
N GLU A 96 -5.04 47.96 -5.46
CA GLU A 96 -5.05 46.84 -4.52
C GLU A 96 -3.62 46.41 -4.16
N ASP A 97 -3.44 45.91 -2.93
CA ASP A 97 -2.17 45.38 -2.48
C ASP A 97 -1.83 44.08 -3.22
N ALA A 98 -0.57 43.93 -3.65
CA ALA A 98 -0.12 42.72 -4.35
C ALA A 98 -0.06 41.46 -3.47
N GLN A 99 -0.12 41.61 -2.15
CA GLN A 99 -0.08 40.51 -1.18
C GLN A 99 -1.11 40.72 -0.05
N PRO A 100 -1.76 39.65 0.44
CA PRO A 100 -2.73 39.76 1.52
C PRO A 100 -2.06 40.06 2.86
N LEU A 101 -2.80 40.67 3.79
CA LEU A 101 -2.31 41.01 5.14
C LEU A 101 -1.82 39.79 5.95
N SER A 102 -2.27 38.58 5.61
CA SER A 102 -1.83 37.33 6.24
C SER A 102 -0.39 36.95 5.87
N GLU A 103 0.15 37.47 4.76
CA GLU A 103 1.53 37.24 4.36
C GLU A 103 2.45 38.30 4.98
N PRO A 104 3.41 37.91 5.84
CA PRO A 104 4.27 38.87 6.51
C PRO A 104 5.29 39.45 5.51
N ILE A 105 5.47 40.78 5.54
CA ILE A 105 6.46 41.49 4.72
C ILE A 105 7.88 40.93 4.90
N VAL A 106 8.22 40.54 6.13
CA VAL A 106 9.48 39.84 6.44
C VAL A 106 9.14 38.42 6.87
N ALA A 107 9.46 37.45 6.03
CA ALA A 107 9.20 36.05 6.32
C ALA A 107 9.96 35.61 7.58
N PRO A 108 9.28 35.04 8.60
CA PRO A 108 9.96 34.49 9.77
C PRO A 108 10.76 33.25 9.38
N VAL A 109 11.88 33.02 10.07
CA VAL A 109 12.67 31.80 9.89
C VAL A 109 11.87 30.59 10.37
N LYS A 110 11.27 29.85 9.43
CA LYS A 110 10.53 28.61 9.72
C LYS A 110 11.51 27.43 9.74
N VAL A 111 11.72 26.83 10.91
CA VAL A 111 12.46 25.56 11.02
C VAL A 111 11.49 24.41 10.76
N ARG A 112 11.60 23.78 9.59
CA ARG A 112 10.82 22.58 9.25
C ARG A 112 11.40 21.38 10.01
N ARG A 113 10.59 20.76 10.88
CA ARG A 113 10.96 19.54 11.59
C ARG A 113 9.75 18.62 11.69
N TRP A 114 9.72 17.63 10.81
CA TRP A 114 8.64 16.67 10.63
C TRP A 114 9.02 15.25 11.06
N ALA A 115 10.21 15.08 11.62
CA ALA A 115 10.62 13.85 12.28
C ALA A 115 11.40 14.19 13.56
N ILE A 116 11.22 13.36 14.59
CA ILE A 116 12.12 13.36 15.74
C ILE A 116 13.46 12.79 15.28
N GLN A 117 14.41 13.69 15.04
CA GLN A 117 15.79 13.35 14.78
C GLN A 117 16.70 13.94 15.85
N GLU A 118 17.52 13.09 16.48
CA GLU A 118 18.53 13.50 17.45
C GLU A 118 19.75 14.06 16.69
N LYS A 119 20.29 15.18 17.20
CA LYS A 119 21.45 15.84 16.57
C LYS A 119 22.74 15.12 16.90
N ASP A 120 22.90 14.76 18.16
CA ASP A 120 24.06 14.04 18.68
C ASP A 120 23.75 12.55 18.73
N LEU A 121 24.79 11.74 18.54
CA LEU A 121 24.68 10.30 18.62
C LEU A 121 24.49 9.87 20.09
N PRO A 122 23.41 9.13 20.44
CA PRO A 122 23.12 8.78 21.83
C PRO A 122 24.16 7.82 22.43
N GLU A 123 24.27 7.79 23.76
CA GLU A 123 25.19 6.88 24.45
C GLU A 123 24.62 5.44 24.44
N THR A 124 25.39 4.53 23.83
CA THR A 124 25.07 3.10 23.73
C THR A 124 25.93 2.30 24.69
N ARG A 125 25.44 1.14 25.16
CA ARG A 125 26.21 0.23 26.02
C ARG A 125 27.31 -0.51 25.27
N TYR A 126 27.21 -0.61 23.95
CA TYR A 126 28.25 -1.13 23.07
C TYR A 126 28.97 0.02 22.35
N ASP A 127 30.22 -0.23 21.96
CA ASP A 127 30.99 0.70 21.13
C ASP A 127 30.51 0.70 19.68
N LYS A 128 30.39 1.88 19.08
CA LYS A 128 29.91 2.02 17.69
C LYS A 128 30.95 1.51 16.69
N GLY A 129 32.23 1.60 17.00
CA GLY A 129 33.28 0.97 16.21
C GLY A 129 33.14 -0.55 16.15
N PHE A 130 32.71 -1.18 17.26
CA PHE A 130 32.37 -2.60 17.26
C PHE A 130 31.20 -2.95 16.34
N LEU A 131 30.15 -2.12 16.30
CA LEU A 131 29.03 -2.29 15.36
C LEU A 131 29.52 -2.23 13.91
N LEU A 132 30.35 -1.24 13.57
CA LEU A 132 30.89 -1.09 12.21
C LEU A 132 31.76 -2.28 11.80
N ASN A 133 32.56 -2.82 12.71
CA ASN A 133 33.37 -4.01 12.45
C ASN A 133 32.51 -5.25 12.22
N MET A 134 31.35 -5.37 12.88
CA MET A 134 30.42 -6.50 12.68
C MET A 134 29.78 -6.52 11.29
N LEU A 135 29.67 -5.38 10.61
CA LEU A 135 29.16 -5.32 9.24
C LEU A 135 29.96 -6.18 8.27
N GLN A 136 31.27 -6.34 8.52
CA GLN A 136 32.20 -7.13 7.68
C GLN A 136 31.98 -8.64 7.80
N PHE A 137 31.13 -9.12 8.72
CA PHE A 137 30.90 -10.54 8.95
C PHE A 137 29.42 -10.90 8.71
N PRO A 138 28.99 -11.09 7.44
CA PRO A 138 27.59 -11.38 7.09
C PRO A 138 26.98 -12.59 7.83
N SER A 139 27.79 -13.60 8.18
CA SER A 139 27.38 -14.75 8.98
C SER A 139 26.88 -14.40 10.40
N MET A 140 27.35 -13.28 10.96
CA MET A 140 26.94 -12.75 12.27
C MET A 140 25.80 -11.73 12.19
N VAL A 141 25.35 -11.39 10.98
CA VAL A 141 24.26 -10.45 10.74
C VAL A 141 22.93 -11.20 10.66
N ARG A 142 21.89 -10.62 11.25
CA ARG A 142 20.50 -11.07 11.13
C ARG A 142 19.63 -9.90 10.69
N ASN A 143 19.05 -10.02 9.50
CA ASN A 143 18.07 -9.06 8.99
C ASN A 143 16.67 -9.56 9.33
N VAL A 144 15.94 -8.82 10.18
CA VAL A 144 14.66 -9.28 10.75
C VAL A 144 13.62 -8.16 10.76
N ALA A 145 12.39 -8.47 10.35
CA ALA A 145 11.27 -7.55 10.51
C ALA A 145 10.39 -7.97 11.69
N ILE A 146 9.99 -7.00 12.52
CA ILE A 146 9.02 -7.20 13.60
C ILE A 146 7.63 -6.91 13.03
N VAL A 147 6.78 -7.92 12.98
CA VAL A 147 5.49 -7.90 12.27
C VAL A 147 4.37 -8.44 13.15
N GLY A 148 3.11 -8.12 12.85
CA GLY A 148 1.95 -8.52 13.65
C GLY A 148 0.86 -7.47 13.66
N HIS A 149 -0.30 -7.83 14.22
CA HIS A 149 -1.50 -6.99 14.21
C HIS A 149 -1.37 -5.68 15.02
N LEU A 150 -2.33 -4.78 14.85
CA LEU A 150 -2.39 -3.50 15.53
C LEU A 150 -2.31 -3.68 17.04
N HIS A 151 -1.51 -2.85 17.70
CA HIS A 151 -1.33 -2.85 19.15
C HIS A 151 -0.91 -4.18 19.81
N HIS A 152 -0.41 -5.17 19.07
CA HIS A 152 0.16 -6.41 19.65
C HIS A 152 1.52 -6.20 20.37
N GLY A 153 2.05 -4.97 20.39
CA GLY A 153 3.27 -4.61 21.13
C GLY A 153 4.57 -4.76 20.36
N LYS A 154 4.56 -4.56 19.03
CA LYS A 154 5.76 -4.57 18.16
C LYS A 154 6.75 -3.47 18.52
N THR A 155 6.30 -2.21 18.47
CA THR A 155 7.07 -1.03 18.86
C THR A 155 7.53 -1.14 20.32
N ALA A 156 6.68 -1.61 21.23
CA ALA A 156 7.07 -1.85 22.62
C ALA A 156 8.18 -2.91 22.77
N LEU A 157 8.16 -3.97 21.93
CA LEU A 157 9.25 -4.95 21.89
C LEU A 157 10.55 -4.30 21.41
N MET A 158 10.47 -3.41 20.43
CA MET A 158 11.60 -2.62 19.98
C MET A 158 12.12 -1.68 21.08
N ASP A 159 11.22 -1.00 21.80
CA ASP A 159 11.55 -0.11 22.91
C ASP A 159 12.28 -0.85 24.04
N MET A 160 11.87 -2.08 24.33
CA MET A 160 12.56 -2.95 25.28
C MET A 160 14.02 -3.21 24.86
N LEU A 161 14.26 -3.54 23.58
CA LEU A 161 15.62 -3.75 23.05
C LEU A 161 16.44 -2.45 23.02
N VAL A 162 15.80 -1.32 22.77
CA VAL A 162 16.44 0.01 22.85
C VAL A 162 16.85 0.31 24.28
N HIS A 163 16.01 0.05 25.29
CA HIS A 163 16.37 0.21 26.70
C HIS A 163 17.51 -0.70 27.14
N GLU A 164 17.59 -1.91 26.57
CA GLU A 164 18.69 -2.84 26.82
C GLU A 164 20.01 -2.29 26.27
N THR A 165 19.99 -1.69 25.09
CA THR A 165 21.19 -1.29 24.34
C THR A 165 21.62 0.16 24.54
N HIS A 166 20.71 1.07 24.87
CA HIS A 166 20.95 2.50 25.01
C HIS A 166 20.82 2.97 26.46
N VAL A 167 21.60 3.99 26.83
CA VAL A 167 21.49 4.64 28.14
C VAL A 167 20.45 5.75 28.03
N LEU A 168 19.19 5.42 28.31
CA LEU A 168 18.07 6.36 28.23
C LEU A 168 17.54 6.73 29.62
N PRO A 169 17.12 7.99 29.84
CA PRO A 169 16.41 8.36 31.05
C PRO A 169 15.06 7.65 31.06
N TRP A 170 14.77 6.93 32.14
CA TRP A 170 13.48 6.28 32.32
C TRP A 170 12.46 7.27 32.89
N ASP A 171 11.37 7.46 32.16
CA ASP A 171 10.21 8.25 32.58
C ASP A 171 9.03 7.29 32.83
N SER A 172 8.49 7.29 34.04
CA SER A 172 7.35 6.44 34.42
C SER A 172 6.03 6.90 33.80
N ASP A 173 5.92 8.18 33.46
CA ASP A 173 4.65 8.82 33.11
C ASP A 173 4.41 8.82 31.60
N LYS A 174 5.44 8.52 30.82
CA LYS A 174 5.38 8.47 29.36
C LYS A 174 5.87 7.13 28.84
N GLN A 175 4.97 6.41 28.18
CA GLN A 175 5.36 5.24 27.39
C GLN A 175 6.24 5.72 26.22
N LEU A 176 7.51 5.34 26.24
CA LEU A 176 8.42 5.60 25.14
C LEU A 176 7.93 4.83 23.92
N ARG A 177 7.94 5.48 22.76
CA ARG A 177 7.82 4.85 21.43
C ARG A 177 8.96 5.38 20.59
N TYR A 178 10.07 4.65 20.60
CA TYR A 178 11.34 5.14 20.08
C TYR A 178 11.30 5.22 18.55
N THR A 179 10.75 4.20 17.91
CA THR A 179 10.71 4.07 16.44
C THR A 179 9.66 4.92 15.75
N ASP A 180 8.66 5.42 16.49
CA ASP A 180 7.62 6.32 15.99
C ASP A 180 8.16 7.77 15.93
N THR A 181 8.89 8.09 14.87
CA THR A 181 9.53 9.42 14.71
C THR A 181 8.62 10.48 14.08
N HIS A 182 7.58 10.07 13.36
CA HIS A 182 6.67 10.97 12.66
C HIS A 182 5.64 11.58 13.63
N PRO A 183 5.40 12.91 13.62
CA PRO A 183 4.46 13.58 14.52
C PRO A 183 3.06 12.97 14.50
N LEU A 184 2.57 12.59 13.31
CA LEU A 184 1.25 11.96 13.16
C LEU A 184 1.19 10.57 13.81
N SER A 185 2.29 9.82 13.79
CA SER A 185 2.35 8.51 14.45
C SER A 185 2.27 8.65 15.97
N ILE A 186 2.93 9.67 16.52
CA ILE A 186 2.91 9.98 17.95
C ILE A 186 1.52 10.46 18.38
N SER A 187 0.94 11.41 17.66
CA SER A 187 -0.37 11.98 18.02
C SER A 187 -1.50 10.96 17.90
N ARG A 188 -1.44 10.07 16.91
CA ARG A 188 -2.42 8.99 16.73
C ARG A 188 -2.13 7.76 17.57
N MET A 189 -0.94 7.67 18.16
CA MET A 189 -0.46 6.47 18.83
C MET A 189 -0.53 5.23 17.92
N ILE A 190 -0.27 5.39 16.62
CA ILE A 190 -0.22 4.30 15.64
C ILE A 190 1.02 4.50 14.76
N SER A 191 1.86 3.47 14.66
CA SER A 191 2.98 3.47 13.72
C SER A 191 2.46 3.51 12.29
N LEU A 192 2.95 4.46 11.49
CA LEU A 192 2.48 4.69 10.11
C LEU A 192 3.51 4.22 9.08
N LYS A 193 4.79 4.46 9.35
CA LYS A 193 5.92 4.12 8.47
C LYS A 193 6.79 3.09 9.17
N SER A 194 7.30 2.11 8.43
CA SER A 194 8.30 1.17 8.97
C SER A 194 9.60 1.90 9.32
N SER A 195 10.27 1.54 10.41
CA SER A 195 11.47 2.20 10.92
C SER A 195 12.60 1.19 11.15
N PRO A 196 13.77 1.35 10.50
CA PRO A 196 14.91 0.45 10.68
C PRO A 196 15.80 0.88 11.86
N MET A 197 16.48 -0.08 12.46
CA MET A 197 17.48 0.11 13.51
C MET A 197 18.45 -1.07 13.55
N SER A 198 19.72 -0.82 13.82
CA SER A 198 20.77 -1.83 13.88
C SER A 198 21.32 -1.95 15.30
N LEU A 199 21.09 -3.08 15.96
CA LEU A 199 21.44 -3.29 17.36
C LEU A 199 22.46 -4.43 17.51
N ILE A 200 23.40 -4.26 18.44
CA ILE A 200 24.25 -5.36 18.90
C ILE A 200 23.56 -6.06 20.07
N LEU A 201 23.22 -7.32 19.88
CA LEU A 201 22.54 -8.15 20.88
C LEU A 201 23.36 -9.40 21.19
N GLN A 202 23.36 -9.81 22.46
CA GLN A 202 24.16 -10.92 22.96
C GLN A 202 23.32 -12.17 23.17
N SER A 203 23.80 -13.32 22.68
CA SER A 203 23.18 -14.63 22.89
C SER A 203 23.41 -15.12 24.33
N SER A 204 22.69 -16.15 24.78
CA SER A 204 22.95 -16.82 26.07
C SER A 204 24.39 -17.33 26.23
N ALA A 205 25.03 -17.72 25.13
CA ALA A 205 26.44 -18.14 25.11
C ALA A 205 27.46 -16.98 25.22
N GLY A 206 27.00 -15.74 25.38
CA GLY A 206 27.84 -14.56 25.46
C GLY A 206 28.35 -14.03 24.11
N LYS A 207 27.90 -14.58 22.97
CA LYS A 207 28.31 -14.14 21.64
C LYS A 207 27.41 -13.00 21.14
N SER A 208 28.02 -11.89 20.72
CA SER A 208 27.32 -10.75 20.14
C SER A 208 27.04 -10.96 18.65
N HIS A 209 25.87 -10.53 18.20
CA HIS A 209 25.43 -10.57 16.81
C HIS A 209 24.85 -9.20 16.42
N LEU A 210 24.91 -8.86 15.13
CA LEU A 210 24.32 -7.65 14.59
C LEU A 210 22.90 -7.93 14.11
N PHE A 211 21.93 -7.25 14.70
CA PHE A 211 20.51 -7.37 14.38
C PHE A 211 20.07 -6.11 13.63
N ASN A 212 19.82 -6.25 12.34
CA ASN A 212 19.17 -5.22 11.52
C ASN A 212 17.66 -5.42 11.62
N LEU A 213 17.02 -4.67 12.50
CA LEU A 213 15.59 -4.75 12.82
C LEU A 213 14.81 -3.73 12.01
N ILE A 214 13.65 -4.13 11.49
CA ILE A 214 12.67 -3.22 10.90
C ILE A 214 11.38 -3.32 11.71
N ASP A 215 11.04 -2.28 12.45
CA ASP A 215 9.74 -2.16 13.10
C ASP A 215 8.69 -1.77 12.05
N THR A 216 7.59 -2.52 11.97
CA THR A 216 6.57 -2.36 10.93
C THR A 216 5.22 -1.93 11.51
N PRO A 217 4.42 -1.14 10.77
CA PRO A 217 3.10 -0.75 11.24
C PRO A 217 2.16 -1.95 11.35
N GLY A 218 1.28 -1.93 12.37
CA GLY A 218 0.35 -3.02 12.65
C GLY A 218 -1.05 -2.89 12.05
N HIS A 219 -1.41 -1.68 11.62
CA HIS A 219 -2.73 -1.41 11.08
C HIS A 219 -2.85 -1.96 9.66
N VAL A 220 -3.98 -2.60 9.33
CA VAL A 220 -4.20 -3.29 8.04
C VAL A 220 -4.01 -2.39 6.81
N ASN A 221 -4.31 -1.10 6.94
CA ASN A 221 -4.12 -0.13 5.86
C ASN A 221 -2.65 0.11 5.47
N PHE A 222 -1.68 -0.17 6.34
CA PHE A 222 -0.25 0.04 6.09
C PHE A 222 0.53 -1.29 5.90
N VAL A 223 -0.14 -2.35 5.44
CA VAL A 223 0.51 -3.65 5.17
C VAL A 223 1.48 -3.61 3.99
N ASP A 224 1.45 -2.55 3.19
CA ASP A 224 2.43 -2.25 2.15
C ASP A 224 3.84 -2.02 2.72
N GLU A 225 3.93 -1.37 3.87
CA GLU A 225 5.15 -1.21 4.64
C GLU A 225 5.70 -2.54 5.13
N VAL A 226 4.82 -3.46 5.52
CA VAL A 226 5.19 -4.83 5.95
C VAL A 226 5.75 -5.62 4.77
N ALA A 227 5.10 -5.58 3.60
CA ALA A 227 5.59 -6.23 2.38
C ALA A 227 6.97 -5.68 1.96
N SER A 228 7.17 -4.37 2.10
CA SER A 228 8.43 -3.69 1.77
C SER A 228 9.58 -4.07 2.71
N ALA A 229 9.29 -4.31 3.99
CA ALA A 229 10.25 -4.82 4.96
C ALA A 229 10.58 -6.30 4.71
N ILE A 230 9.57 -7.16 4.51
CA ILE A 230 9.73 -8.61 4.24
C ILE A 230 10.63 -8.86 3.03
N ARG A 231 10.59 -7.97 2.03
CA ARG A 231 11.48 -8.06 0.86
C ARG A 231 12.96 -7.97 1.21
N LEU A 232 13.35 -7.16 2.20
CA LEU A 232 14.76 -6.94 2.57
C LEU A 232 15.29 -7.95 3.60
N VAL A 233 14.44 -8.48 4.48
CA VAL A 233 14.84 -9.32 5.63
C VAL A 233 14.86 -10.83 5.36
N ASP A 234 15.60 -11.59 6.17
CA ASP A 234 15.77 -13.04 6.03
C ASP A 234 14.84 -13.84 6.96
N GLY A 235 14.28 -13.17 7.97
CA GLY A 235 13.27 -13.72 8.88
C GLY A 235 12.31 -12.66 9.42
N ILE A 236 11.22 -13.12 10.03
CA ILE A 236 10.27 -12.27 10.74
C ILE A 236 10.09 -12.73 12.19
N ILE A 237 9.88 -11.75 13.07
CA ILE A 237 9.37 -11.95 14.42
C ILE A 237 7.88 -11.58 14.39
N LEU A 238 7.02 -12.59 14.43
CA LEU A 238 5.59 -12.43 14.51
C LEU A 238 5.17 -12.18 15.95
N VAL A 239 4.64 -11.00 16.25
CA VAL A 239 4.18 -10.61 17.58
C VAL A 239 2.66 -10.79 17.68
N VAL A 240 2.22 -11.65 18.59
CA VAL A 240 0.81 -11.98 18.82
C VAL A 240 0.42 -11.67 20.25
N ASP A 241 -0.62 -10.85 20.45
CA ASP A 241 -1.21 -10.62 21.76
C ASP A 241 -1.90 -11.90 22.24
N VAL A 242 -1.51 -12.37 23.42
CA VAL A 242 -2.05 -13.61 23.99
C VAL A 242 -3.54 -13.53 24.33
N VAL A 243 -4.14 -12.36 24.50
CA VAL A 243 -5.58 -12.21 24.80
C VAL A 243 -6.39 -12.26 23.51
N GLU A 244 -6.03 -11.42 22.54
CA GLU A 244 -6.73 -11.28 21.25
C GLU A 244 -6.50 -12.47 20.31
N GLY A 245 -5.30 -13.06 20.38
CA GLY A 245 -4.89 -14.20 19.58
C GLY A 245 -4.64 -13.83 18.11
N VAL A 246 -4.95 -14.75 17.21
CA VAL A 246 -4.77 -14.52 15.77
C VAL A 246 -5.87 -13.62 15.23
N MET A 247 -5.45 -12.62 14.45
CA MET A 247 -6.29 -11.61 13.80
C MET A 247 -6.05 -11.62 12.29
N ALA A 248 -6.89 -10.94 11.53
CA ALA A 248 -6.85 -10.93 10.07
C ALA A 248 -5.51 -10.45 9.51
N ASN A 249 -4.91 -9.40 10.10
CA ASN A 249 -3.57 -8.96 9.69
C ASN A 249 -2.51 -10.02 9.97
N THR A 250 -2.61 -10.72 11.10
CA THR A 250 -1.68 -11.81 11.46
C THR A 250 -1.74 -12.91 10.41
N GLU A 251 -2.94 -13.31 9.97
CA GLU A 251 -3.12 -14.29 8.89
C GLU A 251 -2.52 -13.81 7.56
N ALA A 252 -2.81 -12.57 7.18
CA ALA A 252 -2.31 -11.99 5.92
C ALA A 252 -0.78 -11.93 5.88
N ILE A 253 -0.14 -11.56 7.00
CA ILE A 253 1.31 -11.52 7.16
C ILE A 253 1.92 -12.93 7.09
N ILE A 254 1.34 -13.92 7.77
CA ILE A 254 1.82 -15.32 7.70
C ILE A 254 1.76 -15.82 6.25
N ARG A 255 0.63 -15.59 5.56
CA ARG A 255 0.44 -15.97 4.16
C ARG A 255 1.49 -15.34 3.26
N HIS A 256 1.77 -14.06 3.45
CA HIS A 256 2.77 -13.35 2.68
C HIS A 256 4.20 -13.83 2.98
N ALA A 257 4.55 -14.03 4.26
CA ALA A 257 5.87 -14.50 4.67
C ALA A 257 6.18 -15.91 4.11
N LEU A 258 5.20 -16.82 4.15
CA LEU A 258 5.33 -18.16 3.56
C LEU A 258 5.44 -18.11 2.04
N ALA A 259 4.64 -17.26 1.36
CA ALA A 259 4.78 -17.06 -0.09
C ALA A 259 6.15 -16.49 -0.48
N GLN A 260 6.76 -15.71 0.42
CA GLN A 260 8.11 -15.20 0.28
C GLN A 260 9.17 -16.10 0.95
N ASN A 261 8.86 -17.36 1.30
CA ASN A 261 9.81 -18.30 1.92
C ASN A 261 10.72 -17.67 3.00
N VAL A 262 10.15 -16.83 3.86
CA VAL A 262 10.86 -16.14 4.94
C VAL A 262 10.67 -16.92 6.24
N ALA A 263 11.74 -17.08 7.02
CA ALA A 263 11.68 -17.80 8.29
C ALA A 263 10.76 -17.07 9.29
N ILE A 264 9.89 -17.81 9.98
CA ILE A 264 8.93 -17.25 10.95
C ILE A 264 9.33 -17.68 12.36
N THR A 265 9.43 -16.72 13.26
CA THR A 265 9.53 -16.92 14.71
C THR A 265 8.36 -16.23 15.41
N LEU A 266 7.91 -16.73 16.56
CA LEU A 266 6.72 -16.22 17.25
C LEU A 266 7.07 -15.65 18.62
N VAL A 267 6.60 -14.43 18.90
CA VAL A 267 6.59 -13.84 20.24
C VAL A 267 5.13 -13.74 20.69
N VAL A 268 4.77 -14.56 21.68
CA VAL A 268 3.50 -14.45 22.38
C VAL A 268 3.64 -13.33 23.41
N ASN A 269 3.11 -12.16 23.08
CA ASN A 269 3.26 -10.94 23.84
C ASN A 269 2.05 -10.68 24.75
N LYS A 270 2.22 -9.72 25.65
CA LYS A 270 1.22 -9.26 26.62
C LYS A 270 0.75 -10.34 27.60
N VAL A 271 1.66 -11.24 27.99
CA VAL A 271 1.38 -12.29 28.98
C VAL A 271 0.86 -11.70 30.30
N ASP A 272 1.26 -10.48 30.63
CA ASP A 272 0.78 -9.71 31.78
C ASP A 272 -0.74 -9.49 31.79
N ARG A 273 -1.40 -9.37 30.62
CA ARG A 273 -2.86 -9.19 30.55
C ARG A 273 -3.63 -10.39 31.07
N LEU A 274 -3.07 -11.60 30.96
CA LEU A 274 -3.67 -12.81 31.54
C LEU A 274 -3.73 -12.71 33.08
N ILE A 275 -2.75 -12.02 33.67
CA ILE A 275 -2.55 -11.89 35.11
C ILE A 275 -3.31 -10.67 35.66
N LEU A 276 -3.14 -9.51 35.02
CA LEU A 276 -3.62 -8.22 35.50
C LEU A 276 -5.06 -7.90 35.08
N GLU A 277 -5.40 -8.19 33.81
CA GLU A 277 -6.71 -7.86 33.22
C GLU A 277 -7.69 -9.02 33.38
N LEU A 278 -7.39 -10.19 32.79
CA LEU A 278 -8.28 -11.35 32.82
C LEU A 278 -8.29 -12.06 34.18
N ARG A 279 -7.19 -11.94 34.94
CA ARG A 279 -7.03 -12.54 36.28
C ARG A 279 -7.33 -14.04 36.33
N ILE A 280 -6.96 -14.74 35.26
CA ILE A 280 -7.20 -16.19 35.13
C ILE A 280 -6.14 -17.00 35.90
N PRO A 281 -6.49 -18.17 36.45
CA PRO A 281 -5.53 -19.04 37.13
C PRO A 281 -4.37 -19.47 36.21
N PRO A 282 -3.16 -19.76 36.75
CA PRO A 282 -2.00 -20.18 35.96
C PRO A 282 -2.27 -21.38 35.03
N SER A 283 -3.10 -22.34 35.46
CA SER A 283 -3.48 -23.50 34.64
C SER A 283 -4.27 -23.09 33.39
N ASP A 284 -5.18 -22.13 33.52
CA ASP A 284 -6.03 -21.67 32.41
C ASP A 284 -5.24 -20.73 31.49
N ALA A 285 -4.34 -19.92 32.06
CA ALA A 285 -3.40 -19.10 31.31
C ALA A 285 -2.50 -19.95 30.39
N TYR A 286 -2.01 -21.10 30.87
CA TYR A 286 -1.29 -22.05 30.02
C TYR A 286 -2.13 -22.52 28.83
N PHE A 287 -3.40 -22.89 29.05
CA PHE A 287 -4.27 -23.30 27.95
C PHE A 287 -4.54 -22.17 26.95
N LYS A 288 -4.67 -20.92 27.41
CA LYS A 288 -4.83 -19.76 26.52
C LYS A 288 -3.57 -19.50 25.69
N ILE A 289 -2.39 -19.58 26.30
CA ILE A 289 -1.10 -19.47 25.59
C ILE A 289 -0.97 -20.59 24.55
N LYS A 290 -1.24 -21.84 24.95
CA LYS A 290 -1.21 -23.01 24.05
C LYS A 290 -2.20 -22.84 22.90
N ALA A 291 -3.43 -22.42 23.16
CA ALA A 291 -4.44 -22.17 22.14
C ALA A 291 -3.98 -21.11 21.13
N THR A 292 -3.36 -20.02 21.60
CA THR A 292 -2.83 -18.96 20.73
C THR A 292 -1.74 -19.48 19.79
N ILE A 293 -0.83 -20.33 20.28
CA ILE A 293 0.22 -20.96 19.45
C ILE A 293 -0.40 -21.93 18.43
N GLU A 294 -1.39 -22.73 18.83
CA GLU A 294 -2.08 -23.64 17.91
C GLU A 294 -2.94 -22.91 16.88
N GLU A 295 -3.53 -21.75 17.20
CA GLU A 295 -4.21 -20.89 16.21
C GLU A 295 -3.24 -20.43 15.12
N VAL A 296 -2.04 -19.97 15.50
CA VAL A 296 -0.99 -19.57 14.55
C VAL A 296 -0.57 -20.77 13.67
N ASN A 297 -0.33 -21.92 14.30
CA ASN A 297 0.00 -23.15 13.57
C ASN A 297 -1.14 -23.62 12.66
N GLY A 298 -2.39 -23.40 13.04
CA GLY A 298 -3.57 -23.70 12.23
C GLY A 298 -3.59 -22.88 10.93
N VAL A 299 -3.22 -21.60 11.01
CA VAL A 299 -3.06 -20.75 9.82
C VAL A 299 -1.90 -21.24 8.95
N ILE A 300 -0.74 -21.54 9.54
CA ILE A 300 0.42 -22.07 8.81
C ILE A 300 0.07 -23.37 8.10
N ALA A 301 -0.54 -24.34 8.82
CA ALA A 301 -0.95 -25.63 8.29
C ALA A 301 -2.02 -25.51 7.19
N GLY A 302 -2.91 -24.52 7.28
CA GLY A 302 -3.88 -24.20 6.23
C GLY A 302 -3.24 -23.77 4.90
N ILE A 303 -1.99 -23.29 4.92
CA ILE A 303 -1.25 -22.82 3.75
C ILE A 303 -0.21 -23.85 3.30
N SER A 304 0.59 -24.38 4.24
CA SER A 304 1.62 -25.38 4.01
C SER A 304 1.61 -26.43 5.12
N ASN A 305 1.52 -27.70 4.73
CA ASN A 305 1.53 -28.83 5.67
C ASN A 305 2.95 -29.29 6.06
N ASP A 306 3.98 -28.48 5.80
CA ASP A 306 5.36 -28.81 6.15
C ASP A 306 5.55 -28.81 7.68
N PRO A 307 5.91 -29.96 8.30
CA PRO A 307 6.17 -30.04 9.73
C PRO A 307 7.32 -29.12 10.19
N GLU A 308 8.27 -28.79 9.31
CA GLU A 308 9.40 -27.93 9.65
C GLU A 308 8.97 -26.50 9.98
N LEU A 309 7.85 -26.03 9.42
CA LEU A 309 7.30 -24.69 9.67
C LEU A 309 6.54 -24.56 11.00
N ARG A 310 6.32 -25.66 11.73
CA ARG A 310 5.56 -25.64 12.99
C ARG A 310 6.24 -24.82 14.08
N LEU A 311 5.51 -23.88 14.66
CA LEU A 311 5.98 -23.05 15.77
C LEU A 311 5.65 -23.74 17.11
N SER A 312 6.67 -24.03 17.91
CA SER A 312 6.52 -24.67 19.22
C SER A 312 7.60 -24.17 20.20
N PRO A 313 7.24 -23.83 21.45
CA PRO A 313 8.22 -23.49 22.49
C PRO A 313 9.29 -24.56 22.71
N GLU A 314 8.95 -25.84 22.51
CA GLU A 314 9.90 -26.97 22.62
C GLU A 314 11.00 -26.93 21.56
N ARG A 315 10.71 -26.37 20.38
CA ARG A 315 11.68 -26.18 19.30
C ARG A 315 12.53 -24.93 19.49
N GLY A 316 12.17 -24.06 20.44
CA GLY A 316 12.86 -22.80 20.67
C GLY A 316 12.53 -21.69 19.67
N ASN A 317 11.55 -21.88 18.77
CA ASN A 317 11.07 -20.86 17.81
C ASN A 317 9.89 -20.02 18.32
N VAL A 318 9.54 -20.15 19.61
CA VAL A 318 8.51 -19.36 20.29
C VAL A 318 9.09 -18.76 21.57
N ALA A 319 8.90 -17.44 21.74
CA ALA A 319 9.22 -16.71 22.95
C ALA A 319 7.94 -16.15 23.62
N PHE A 320 8.01 -15.91 24.92
CA PHE A 320 6.95 -15.32 25.73
C PHE A 320 7.42 -13.97 26.25
N ALA A 321 6.59 -12.94 26.09
CA ALA A 321 6.97 -11.58 26.44
C ALA A 321 5.84 -10.78 27.11
N SER A 322 6.26 -9.81 27.89
CA SER A 322 5.49 -8.60 28.17
C SER A 322 6.41 -7.42 27.87
N SER A 323 6.33 -6.89 26.65
CA SER A 323 7.21 -5.81 26.21
C SER A 323 7.02 -4.52 27.03
N ASP A 324 5.80 -4.28 27.54
CA ASP A 324 5.52 -3.10 28.37
C ASP A 324 6.23 -3.17 29.73
N LEU A 325 6.22 -4.36 30.35
CA LEU A 325 6.90 -4.66 31.61
C LEU A 325 8.38 -5.05 31.43
N GLY A 326 8.87 -5.10 30.19
CA GLY A 326 10.29 -5.19 29.88
C GLY A 326 10.91 -6.59 29.98
N TYR A 327 10.15 -7.67 29.73
CA TYR A 327 10.75 -9.01 29.70
C TYR A 327 10.36 -9.82 28.46
N CYS A 328 11.30 -10.67 28.02
CA CYS A 328 11.11 -11.66 26.97
C CYS A 328 11.96 -12.90 27.25
N PHE A 329 11.36 -14.08 27.28
CA PHE A 329 12.07 -15.33 27.56
C PHE A 329 11.62 -16.49 26.66
N THR A 330 12.50 -17.46 26.46
CA THR A 330 12.21 -18.79 25.90
C THR A 330 12.29 -19.84 27.00
N LEU A 331 11.89 -21.09 26.72
CA LEU A 331 12.04 -22.17 27.71
C LEU A 331 13.50 -22.38 28.12
N LYS A 332 14.42 -22.20 27.17
CA LYS A 332 15.86 -22.33 27.40
C LYS A 332 16.39 -21.19 28.28
N SER A 333 16.07 -19.93 27.96
CA SER A 333 16.55 -18.81 28.79
C SER A 333 15.97 -18.85 30.20
N PHE A 334 14.73 -19.31 30.37
CA PHE A 334 14.15 -19.51 31.72
C PHE A 334 14.82 -20.68 32.46
N ALA A 335 15.19 -21.75 31.75
CA ALA A 335 15.97 -22.85 32.31
C ALA A 335 17.37 -22.39 32.76
N ASP A 336 17.99 -21.47 32.01
CA ASP A 336 19.28 -20.87 32.37
C ASP A 336 19.19 -20.08 33.69
N LEU A 337 18.11 -19.32 33.93
CA LEU A 337 17.85 -18.64 35.22
C LEU A 337 17.82 -19.62 36.41
N TYR A 338 17.20 -20.79 36.22
CA TYR A 338 17.20 -21.85 37.24
C TYR A 338 18.59 -22.43 37.46
N ALA A 339 19.39 -22.60 36.41
CA ALA A 339 20.75 -23.13 36.52
C ALA A 339 21.70 -22.15 37.22
N GLU A 340 21.52 -20.85 37.00
CA GLU A 340 22.25 -19.79 37.71
C GLU A 340 21.91 -19.76 39.20
N THR A 341 20.63 -19.96 39.55
CA THR A 341 20.15 -19.88 40.94
C THR A 341 20.44 -21.15 41.75
N TYR A 342 20.21 -22.34 41.17
CA TYR A 342 20.23 -23.62 41.90
C TYR A 342 21.43 -24.52 41.55
N GLY A 343 22.28 -24.12 40.60
CA GLY A 343 23.48 -24.83 40.19
C GLY A 343 23.35 -25.54 38.84
N LYS A 344 24.48 -26.09 38.36
CA LYS A 344 24.60 -26.61 36.98
C LYS A 344 23.81 -27.90 36.77
N PHE A 345 22.80 -27.83 35.89
CA PHE A 345 22.16 -28.97 35.23
C PHE A 345 22.08 -28.70 33.72
N ASP A 346 21.70 -29.70 32.93
CA ASP A 346 21.53 -29.54 31.48
C ASP A 346 20.26 -28.72 31.18
N THR A 347 20.45 -27.46 30.80
CA THR A 347 19.36 -26.51 30.56
C THR A 347 18.57 -26.83 29.29
N LYS A 348 19.20 -27.46 28.30
CA LYS A 348 18.52 -27.88 27.06
C LYS A 348 17.54 -29.01 27.33
N GLU A 349 18.01 -30.04 28.02
CA GLU A 349 17.18 -31.18 28.43
C GLU A 349 16.05 -30.74 29.38
N PHE A 350 16.32 -29.80 30.29
CA PHE A 350 15.27 -29.25 31.14
C PHE A 350 14.23 -28.46 30.32
N ALA A 351 14.67 -27.58 29.42
CA ALA A 351 13.79 -26.78 28.57
C ALA A 351 12.83 -27.63 27.71
N LEU A 352 13.30 -28.74 27.15
CA LEU A 352 12.47 -29.69 26.40
C LEU A 352 11.34 -30.31 27.23
N ARG A 353 11.44 -30.28 28.56
CA ARG A 353 10.44 -30.84 29.48
C ARG A 353 9.54 -29.77 30.12
N LEU A 354 9.77 -28.49 29.83
CA LEU A 354 9.02 -27.37 30.40
C LEU A 354 7.71 -27.07 29.67
N TRP A 355 7.44 -27.67 28.52
CA TRP A 355 6.22 -27.45 27.74
C TRP A 355 5.46 -28.76 27.47
N GLY A 356 4.18 -28.63 27.11
CA GLY A 356 3.31 -29.75 26.80
C GLY A 356 2.67 -30.40 28.03
N ASP A 357 2.09 -31.58 27.82
CA ASP A 357 1.44 -32.36 28.87
C ASP A 357 2.48 -33.19 29.65
N ILE A 358 3.45 -32.48 30.22
CA ILE A 358 4.50 -33.01 31.10
C ILE A 358 4.22 -32.50 32.52
N TYR A 359 4.30 -33.40 33.49
CA TYR A 359 4.03 -33.17 34.90
C TYR A 359 5.29 -33.46 35.71
N PHE A 360 5.44 -32.78 36.85
CA PHE A 360 6.54 -33.01 37.77
C PHE A 360 6.03 -33.69 39.03
N ASN A 361 6.53 -34.90 39.31
CA ASN A 361 6.23 -35.62 40.54
C ASN A 361 7.24 -35.21 41.61
N GLU A 362 6.76 -34.57 42.69
CA GLU A 362 7.59 -34.04 43.77
C GLU A 362 8.24 -35.15 44.61
N ASP A 363 7.52 -36.25 44.86
CA ASP A 363 8.00 -37.39 45.63
C ASP A 363 9.13 -38.14 44.91
N GLY A 364 8.94 -38.33 43.59
CA GLY A 364 9.88 -39.04 42.73
C GLY A 364 10.98 -38.18 42.13
N ARG A 365 10.87 -36.84 42.20
CA ARG A 365 11.69 -35.85 41.47
C ARG A 365 11.87 -36.20 40.00
N LYS A 366 10.80 -36.64 39.35
CA LYS A 366 10.80 -37.12 37.96
C LYS A 366 9.72 -36.42 37.14
N PHE A 367 10.02 -36.24 35.86
CA PHE A 367 9.05 -35.79 34.87
C PHE A 367 8.25 -36.99 34.35
N THR A 368 6.92 -36.89 34.38
CA THR A 368 6.01 -37.90 33.86
C THR A 368 5.09 -37.28 32.80
N ARG A 369 4.66 -38.09 31.83
CA ARG A 369 3.65 -37.67 30.84
C ARG A 369 2.22 -38.06 31.25
N THR A 370 2.10 -38.89 32.27
CA THR A 370 0.84 -39.27 32.88
C THR A 370 0.58 -38.38 34.10
N GLN A 371 -0.65 -37.88 34.19
CA GLN A 371 -1.11 -37.18 35.38
C GLN A 371 -1.47 -38.23 36.43
N ASP A 372 -0.48 -38.63 37.24
CA ASP A 372 -0.66 -39.67 38.25
C ASP A 372 -1.53 -39.20 39.43
N ASN A 373 -1.53 -37.89 39.73
CA ASN A 373 -2.36 -37.23 40.75
C ASN A 373 -2.98 -35.94 40.20
N MET A 374 -4.19 -35.60 40.63
CA MET A 374 -4.87 -34.34 40.25
C MET A 374 -4.10 -33.10 40.71
N ASP A 375 -3.31 -33.20 41.78
CA ASP A 375 -2.47 -32.12 42.31
C ASP A 375 -1.19 -31.89 41.49
N HIS A 376 -0.78 -32.86 40.66
CA HIS A 376 0.38 -32.68 39.78
C HIS A 376 0.04 -31.69 38.67
N LYS A 377 0.66 -30.51 38.73
CA LYS A 377 0.52 -29.46 37.72
C LYS A 377 1.49 -29.68 36.56
N ARG A 378 1.15 -29.11 35.39
CA ARG A 378 2.07 -29.10 34.24
C ARG A 378 3.37 -28.41 34.61
N THR A 379 4.48 -28.85 34.03
CA THR A 379 5.81 -28.27 34.24
C THR A 379 5.85 -26.78 33.91
N PHE A 380 5.25 -26.36 32.79
CA PHE A 380 5.13 -24.94 32.44
C PHE A 380 4.43 -24.12 33.53
N VAL A 381 3.32 -24.66 34.06
CA VAL A 381 2.54 -24.00 35.10
C VAL A 381 3.36 -23.91 36.40
N ARG A 382 3.97 -25.01 36.81
CA ARG A 382 4.73 -25.11 38.08
C ARG A 382 6.01 -24.28 38.08
N PHE A 383 6.80 -24.37 37.01
CA PHE A 383 8.15 -23.78 36.98
C PHE A 383 8.20 -22.40 36.34
N ILE A 384 7.21 -22.00 35.52
CA ILE A 384 7.23 -20.69 34.84
C ILE A 384 6.08 -19.81 35.33
N LEU A 385 4.83 -20.23 35.15
CA LEU A 385 3.68 -19.36 35.45
C LEU A 385 3.47 -19.13 36.95
N GLU A 386 3.60 -20.14 37.81
CA GLU A 386 3.44 -19.96 39.27
C GLU A 386 4.46 -18.96 39.86
N PRO A 387 5.77 -19.07 39.59
CA PRO A 387 6.73 -18.06 40.02
C PRO A 387 6.41 -16.67 39.48
N LEU A 388 6.03 -16.56 38.21
CA LEU A 388 5.65 -15.29 37.59
C LEU A 388 4.43 -14.67 38.30
N TYR A 389 3.37 -15.44 38.51
CA TYR A 389 2.16 -14.98 39.20
C TYR A 389 2.43 -14.57 40.65
N LYS A 390 3.35 -15.27 41.34
CA LYS A 390 3.80 -14.89 42.69
C LYS A 390 4.51 -13.55 42.69
N LEU A 391 5.38 -13.27 41.72
CA LEU A 391 6.03 -11.97 41.60
C LEU A 391 5.01 -10.85 41.39
N TYR A 392 4.05 -11.05 40.49
CA TYR A 392 2.99 -10.08 40.24
C TYR A 392 2.15 -9.84 41.51
N SER A 393 1.71 -10.90 42.19
CA SER A 393 0.86 -10.77 43.38
C SER A 393 1.58 -10.12 44.56
N GLN A 394 2.89 -10.37 44.73
CA GLN A 394 3.71 -9.73 45.76
C GLN A 394 3.93 -8.24 45.51
N VAL A 395 4.03 -7.81 44.25
CA VAL A 395 4.11 -6.37 43.93
C VAL A 395 2.73 -5.71 44.09
N LEU A 396 1.66 -6.39 43.66
CA LEU A 396 0.29 -5.90 43.76
C LEU A 396 -0.23 -5.79 45.20
N SER A 397 0.27 -6.61 46.13
CA SER A 397 -0.11 -6.56 47.54
C SER A 397 0.40 -5.31 48.27
N GLN A 398 1.34 -4.57 47.67
CA GLN A 398 2.00 -3.38 48.22
C GLN A 398 2.69 -3.60 49.58
N ASP A 399 2.94 -4.85 49.96
CA ASP A 399 3.66 -5.16 51.18
C ASP A 399 5.17 -5.17 50.90
N SER A 400 5.81 -4.05 51.25
CA SER A 400 7.24 -3.83 51.00
C SER A 400 8.14 -4.81 51.76
N GLU A 401 7.73 -5.30 52.93
CA GLU A 401 8.56 -6.20 53.75
C GLU A 401 8.57 -7.62 53.16
N SER A 402 7.40 -8.15 52.81
CA SER A 402 7.31 -9.49 52.17
C SER A 402 7.85 -9.49 50.74
N LEU A 403 7.68 -8.38 50.00
CA LEU A 403 8.31 -8.20 48.69
C LEU A 403 9.84 -8.19 48.84
N ALA A 404 10.41 -7.42 49.76
CA ALA A 404 11.86 -7.40 49.99
C ALA A 404 12.40 -8.77 50.41
N ALA A 405 11.68 -9.52 51.26
CA ALA A 405 12.05 -10.88 51.62
C ALA A 405 12.05 -11.82 50.41
N THR A 406 11.04 -11.73 49.54
CA THR A 406 10.92 -12.55 48.33
C THR A 406 12.03 -12.19 47.33
N LEU A 407 12.25 -10.91 47.05
CA LEU A 407 13.30 -10.45 46.13
C LEU A 407 14.69 -10.88 46.59
N LYS A 408 14.94 -10.87 47.91
CA LYS A 408 16.20 -11.36 48.48
C LYS A 408 16.44 -12.85 48.19
N THR A 409 15.39 -13.69 48.16
CA THR A 409 15.54 -15.11 47.78
C THR A 409 15.89 -15.31 46.31
N LEU A 410 15.56 -14.33 45.47
CA LEU A 410 15.86 -14.31 44.04
C LEU A 410 17.16 -13.57 43.70
N GLY A 411 17.89 -13.08 44.72
CA GLY A 411 19.13 -12.32 44.53
C GLY A 411 18.93 -10.89 44.03
N ILE A 412 17.71 -10.34 44.14
CA ILE A 412 17.35 -9.00 43.66
C ILE A 412 17.38 -8.01 44.82
N GLU A 413 18.15 -6.93 44.69
CA GLU A 413 18.24 -5.84 45.67
C GLU A 413 17.80 -4.51 45.05
N LEU A 414 16.67 -3.97 45.53
CA LEU A 414 16.15 -2.67 45.09
C LEU A 414 16.57 -1.56 46.06
N LYS A 415 16.73 -0.34 45.52
CA LYS A 415 16.96 0.84 46.35
C LYS A 415 15.70 1.17 47.18
N PRO A 416 15.82 1.68 48.43
CA PRO A 416 14.68 2.02 49.27
C PRO A 416 13.66 2.98 48.64
N VAL A 417 14.10 3.82 47.70
CA VAL A 417 13.24 4.75 46.96
C VAL A 417 12.33 4.02 45.97
N MET A 418 12.78 2.89 45.39
CA MET A 418 12.04 2.15 44.38
C MET A 418 10.78 1.49 44.97
N TYR A 419 10.82 1.03 46.22
CA TYR A 419 9.65 0.47 46.91
C TYR A 419 8.51 1.48 47.11
N LYS A 420 8.79 2.78 46.95
CA LYS A 420 7.79 3.86 47.05
C LYS A 420 7.18 4.25 45.70
N MET A 421 7.64 3.63 44.61
CA MET A 421 7.07 3.85 43.28
C MET A 421 5.66 3.25 43.19
N ASP A 422 4.89 3.73 42.23
CA ASP A 422 3.62 3.10 41.88
C ASP A 422 3.82 1.64 41.42
N VAL A 423 2.76 0.86 41.55
CA VAL A 423 2.76 -0.59 41.31
C VAL A 423 3.34 -0.96 39.95
N ARG A 424 2.94 -0.28 38.87
CA ARG A 424 3.35 -0.64 37.50
C ARG A 424 4.83 -0.31 37.23
N PRO A 425 5.35 0.90 37.54
CA PRO A 425 6.78 1.19 37.50
C PRO A 425 7.63 0.24 38.37
N LEU A 426 7.17 -0.06 39.60
CA LEU A 426 7.84 -1.01 40.49
C LEU A 426 7.88 -2.42 39.90
N LEU A 427 6.76 -2.89 39.35
CA LEU A 427 6.64 -4.20 38.72
C LEU A 427 7.61 -4.32 37.52
N LYS A 428 7.67 -3.29 36.68
CA LYS A 428 8.63 -3.23 35.57
C LYS A 428 10.07 -3.34 36.07
N ALA A 429 10.45 -2.58 37.08
CA ALA A 429 11.82 -2.62 37.63
C ALA A 429 12.17 -3.97 38.27
N VAL A 430 11.22 -4.63 38.94
CA VAL A 430 11.39 -5.98 39.51
C VAL A 430 11.60 -7.01 38.40
N LEU A 431 10.76 -6.98 37.36
CA LEU A 431 10.80 -7.96 36.28
C LEU A 431 12.04 -7.76 35.39
N ASP A 432 12.45 -6.51 35.14
CA ASP A 432 13.69 -6.17 34.44
C ASP A 432 14.92 -6.76 35.14
N GLN A 433 15.01 -6.65 36.48
CA GLN A 433 16.10 -7.26 37.24
C GLN A 433 16.01 -8.78 37.35
N PHE A 434 14.79 -9.34 37.35
CA PHE A 434 14.58 -10.79 37.43
C PHE A 434 14.94 -11.52 36.13
N PHE A 435 14.53 -10.98 34.99
CA PHE A 435 14.78 -11.58 33.68
C PHE A 435 16.10 -11.12 33.06
N GLY A 436 16.53 -9.90 33.34
CA GLY A 436 17.71 -9.30 32.73
C GLY A 436 17.55 -9.07 31.22
N THR A 437 18.66 -9.20 30.50
CA THR A 437 18.76 -9.03 29.04
C THR A 437 17.97 -10.10 28.28
N SER A 438 17.42 -9.74 27.11
CA SER A 438 16.53 -10.60 26.31
C SER A 438 17.27 -11.67 25.49
N THR A 439 18.22 -12.39 26.10
CA THR A 439 19.07 -13.40 25.45
C THR A 439 18.28 -14.54 24.82
N GLY A 440 17.11 -14.88 25.38
CA GLY A 440 16.22 -15.90 24.82
C GLY A 440 15.66 -15.52 23.45
N LEU A 441 15.37 -14.24 23.22
CA LEU A 441 14.93 -13.73 21.92
C LEU A 441 16.07 -13.82 20.89
N VAL A 442 17.29 -13.45 21.31
CA VAL A 442 18.49 -13.50 20.47
C VAL A 442 18.80 -14.92 20.04
N ASP A 443 18.80 -15.86 20.99
CA ASP A 443 19.01 -17.29 20.71
C ASP A 443 18.00 -17.83 19.70
N MET A 444 16.70 -17.53 19.91
CA MET A 444 15.63 -17.94 19.01
C MET A 444 15.88 -17.45 17.58
N VAL A 445 16.22 -16.18 17.41
CA VAL A 445 16.45 -15.60 16.08
C VAL A 445 17.72 -16.17 15.45
N VAL A 446 18.81 -16.30 16.20
CA VAL A 446 20.08 -16.81 15.66
C VAL A 446 19.95 -18.26 15.18
N GLU A 447 19.14 -19.08 15.86
CA GLU A 447 18.92 -20.49 15.55
C GLU A 447 17.94 -20.69 14.38
N TRP A 448 16.85 -19.92 14.32
CA TRP A 448 15.76 -20.14 13.36
C TRP A 448 15.74 -19.18 12.17
N VAL A 449 16.39 -18.02 12.26
CA VAL A 449 16.53 -17.08 11.14
C VAL A 449 17.91 -17.26 10.53
N PRO A 450 18.00 -17.51 9.20
CA PRO A 450 19.29 -17.65 8.52
C PRO A 450 20.10 -16.36 8.62
N SER A 451 21.43 -16.51 8.54
CA SER A 451 22.31 -15.35 8.43
C SER A 451 22.10 -14.61 7.11
N ALA A 452 22.61 -13.39 7.02
CA ALA A 452 22.54 -12.63 5.77
C ALA A 452 23.21 -13.38 4.60
N GLU A 453 24.24 -14.17 4.88
CA GLU A 453 24.96 -15.04 3.93
C GLU A 453 24.10 -16.24 3.52
N ASP A 454 23.60 -17.01 4.49
CA ASP A 454 22.81 -18.22 4.22
C ASP A 454 21.48 -17.91 3.52
N GLY A 455 20.84 -16.79 3.89
CA GLY A 455 19.56 -16.33 3.35
C GLY A 455 19.66 -15.71 1.95
N ALA A 456 20.85 -15.27 1.52
CA ALA A 456 21.04 -14.54 0.27
C ALA A 456 20.63 -15.38 -0.95
N LYS A 457 21.08 -16.64 -1.02
CA LYS A 457 20.77 -17.55 -2.13
C LYS A 457 19.27 -17.72 -2.36
N ALA A 458 18.53 -18.11 -1.34
CA ALA A 458 17.08 -18.32 -1.43
C ALA A 458 16.31 -17.04 -1.81
N LYS A 459 16.84 -15.87 -1.41
CA LYS A 459 16.28 -14.57 -1.75
C LYS A 459 16.54 -14.19 -3.21
N VAL A 460 17.77 -14.35 -3.70
CA VAL A 460 18.15 -14.05 -5.09
C VAL A 460 17.38 -14.92 -6.06
N GLU A 461 17.33 -16.24 -5.82
CA GLU A 461 16.61 -17.21 -6.65
C GLU A 461 15.12 -16.84 -6.85
N ARG A 462 14.50 -16.19 -5.87
CA ARG A 462 13.09 -15.80 -5.92
C ARG A 462 12.86 -14.41 -6.48
N THR A 463 13.69 -13.45 -6.09
CA THR A 463 13.39 -12.02 -6.28
C THR A 463 14.07 -11.43 -7.51
N TYR A 464 15.22 -11.97 -7.93
CA TYR A 464 15.98 -11.47 -9.07
C TYR A 464 15.31 -11.89 -10.38
N SER A 465 15.13 -10.96 -11.32
CA SER A 465 14.49 -11.27 -12.60
C SER A 465 15.44 -11.87 -13.63
N GLY A 466 16.75 -11.71 -13.43
CA GLY A 466 17.79 -12.17 -14.36
C GLY A 466 18.17 -13.64 -14.20
N PRO A 467 19.00 -14.16 -15.12
CA PRO A 467 19.43 -15.54 -15.10
C PRO A 467 20.44 -15.81 -13.97
N LEU A 468 20.27 -16.94 -13.27
CA LEU A 468 21.03 -17.31 -12.07
C LEU A 468 22.44 -17.84 -12.34
N ASN A 469 22.78 -18.14 -13.60
CA ASN A 469 24.08 -18.66 -14.04
C ASN A 469 25.08 -17.54 -14.38
N THR A 470 24.82 -16.31 -13.95
CA THR A 470 25.68 -15.16 -14.20
C THR A 470 26.61 -14.92 -13.01
N GLU A 471 27.80 -14.37 -13.27
CA GLU A 471 28.78 -14.01 -12.23
C GLU A 471 28.16 -13.08 -11.17
N VAL A 472 27.30 -12.14 -11.60
CA VAL A 472 26.58 -11.24 -10.69
C VAL A 472 25.60 -12.01 -9.79
N ALA A 473 24.85 -12.98 -10.33
CA ALA A 473 23.94 -13.79 -9.54
C ALA A 473 24.67 -14.72 -8.57
N GLU A 474 25.80 -15.30 -8.98
CA GLU A 474 26.65 -16.11 -8.09
C GLU A 474 27.24 -15.27 -6.95
N ALA A 475 27.74 -14.06 -7.25
CA ALA A 475 28.26 -13.14 -6.25
C ALA A 475 27.18 -12.66 -5.26
N MET A 476 25.95 -12.43 -5.72
CA MET A 476 24.80 -12.13 -4.84
C MET A 476 24.41 -13.33 -3.98
N CYS A 477 24.39 -14.55 -4.54
CA CYS A 477 24.07 -15.77 -3.80
C CYS A 477 25.10 -16.08 -2.70
N ALA A 478 26.38 -15.77 -2.96
CA ALA A 478 27.46 -15.90 -1.99
C ALA A 478 27.55 -14.73 -1.00
N CYS A 479 26.76 -13.66 -1.19
CA CYS A 479 26.82 -12.43 -0.40
C CYS A 479 28.25 -11.85 -0.35
N ASP A 480 28.97 -11.89 -1.48
CA ASP A 480 30.39 -11.52 -1.56
C ASP A 480 30.60 -9.99 -1.44
N PRO A 481 31.33 -9.50 -0.41
CA PRO A 481 31.65 -8.08 -0.24
C PRO A 481 32.59 -7.50 -1.30
N GLU A 482 33.39 -8.33 -1.97
CA GLU A 482 34.35 -7.93 -3.00
C GLU A 482 33.79 -8.10 -4.43
N GLY A 483 32.55 -8.59 -4.54
CA GLY A 483 31.84 -8.76 -5.80
C GLY A 483 31.36 -7.43 -6.42
N PRO A 484 30.71 -7.50 -7.60
CA PRO A 484 30.12 -6.33 -8.22
C PRO A 484 28.98 -5.77 -7.37
N VAL A 485 28.96 -4.45 -7.15
CA VAL A 485 27.95 -3.82 -6.28
C VAL A 485 26.55 -3.99 -6.84
N VAL A 486 25.67 -4.60 -6.04
CA VAL A 486 24.23 -4.68 -6.29
C VAL A 486 23.48 -4.35 -5.00
N VAL A 487 22.57 -3.36 -5.06
CA VAL A 487 21.72 -2.95 -3.94
C VAL A 487 20.26 -3.05 -4.36
N HIS A 488 19.44 -3.69 -3.52
CA HIS A 488 17.99 -3.68 -3.70
C HIS A 488 17.35 -2.64 -2.80
N VAL A 489 16.77 -1.59 -3.39
CA VAL A 489 16.03 -0.53 -2.68
C VAL A 489 14.55 -0.88 -2.65
N SER A 490 13.94 -0.92 -1.46
CA SER A 490 12.51 -1.18 -1.30
C SER A 490 11.71 0.02 -0.79
N LYS A 491 12.38 1.01 -0.19
CA LYS A 491 11.70 2.15 0.44
C LYS A 491 12.52 3.42 0.39
N LEU A 492 11.83 4.57 0.37
CA LEU A 492 12.44 5.89 0.50
C LEU A 492 11.98 6.58 1.79
N TYR A 493 12.93 7.07 2.58
CA TYR A 493 12.65 7.85 3.79
C TYR A 493 12.88 9.32 3.52
N HIS A 494 11.89 10.16 3.80
CA HIS A 494 12.08 11.61 3.77
C HIS A 494 13.00 12.05 4.91
N THR A 495 13.76 13.10 4.65
CA THR A 495 14.58 13.83 5.61
C THR A 495 13.70 14.61 6.61
N ALA A 496 14.26 15.05 7.74
CA ALA A 496 13.48 15.71 8.79
C ALA A 496 12.83 17.05 8.36
N ASP A 497 13.38 17.69 7.34
CA ASP A 497 12.89 18.90 6.67
C ASP A 497 12.00 18.61 5.45
N ALA A 498 11.87 17.33 5.09
CA ALA A 498 11.04 16.79 4.01
C ALA A 498 11.38 17.30 2.59
N GLN A 499 12.60 17.80 2.38
CA GLN A 499 13.07 18.22 1.06
C GLN A 499 13.60 17.04 0.25
N ASP A 500 14.42 16.21 0.89
CA ASP A 500 15.13 15.12 0.23
C ASP A 500 14.69 13.76 0.74
N PHE A 501 14.98 12.73 -0.06
CA PHE A 501 14.72 11.33 0.25
C PHE A 501 16.03 10.53 0.33
N ARG A 502 16.11 9.65 1.34
CA ARG A 502 17.16 8.64 1.52
C ARG A 502 16.63 7.30 1.04
N ALA A 503 17.38 6.64 0.15
CA ALA A 503 17.02 5.32 -0.35
C ALA A 503 17.42 4.24 0.66
N PHE A 504 16.45 3.43 1.09
CA PHE A 504 16.66 2.32 2.01
C PHE A 504 16.61 0.98 1.28
N GLY A 505 17.64 0.19 1.49
CA GLY A 505 17.78 -1.09 0.80
C GLY A 505 18.77 -2.03 1.48
N ARG A 506 19.00 -3.16 0.84
CA ARG A 506 20.00 -4.16 1.23
C ARG A 506 21.09 -4.25 0.18
N VAL A 507 22.34 -4.24 0.62
CA VAL A 507 23.49 -4.57 -0.24
C VAL A 507 23.50 -6.08 -0.45
N MET A 508 23.26 -6.54 -1.67
CA MET A 508 23.18 -7.96 -2.02
C MET A 508 24.54 -8.52 -2.42
N SER A 509 25.38 -7.71 -3.05
CA SER A 509 26.78 -8.04 -3.40
C SER A 509 27.61 -6.75 -3.46
N GLY A 510 28.92 -6.91 -3.27
CA GLY A 510 29.89 -5.83 -3.25
C GLY A 510 29.84 -4.96 -2.00
N THR A 511 30.55 -3.85 -2.05
CA THR A 511 30.60 -2.85 -0.96
C THR A 511 30.27 -1.47 -1.50
N VAL A 512 29.22 -0.85 -0.97
CA VAL A 512 28.80 0.50 -1.36
C VAL A 512 29.65 1.52 -0.63
N LYS A 513 30.24 2.48 -1.36
CA LYS A 513 31.08 3.54 -0.81
C LYS A 513 30.57 4.93 -1.17
N LYS A 514 30.85 5.91 -0.33
CA LYS A 514 30.61 7.34 -0.59
C LYS A 514 31.37 7.79 -1.85
N GLY A 515 30.71 8.56 -2.72
CA GLY A 515 31.26 9.07 -3.99
C GLY A 515 31.25 8.06 -5.14
N MET A 516 30.71 6.85 -4.95
CA MET A 516 30.62 5.86 -6.02
C MET A 516 29.49 6.19 -6.99
N THR A 517 29.74 6.07 -8.30
CA THR A 517 28.70 6.17 -9.33
C THR A 517 28.04 4.82 -9.54
N LEU A 518 26.70 4.78 -9.47
CA LEU A 518 25.88 3.59 -9.71
C LEU A 518 24.85 3.84 -10.82
N LYS A 519 24.44 2.78 -11.51
CA LYS A 519 23.25 2.80 -12.38
C LYS A 519 22.03 2.49 -11.51
N VAL A 520 21.06 3.39 -11.46
CA VAL A 520 19.75 3.24 -10.82
C VAL A 520 18.78 2.69 -11.86
N LEU A 521 18.26 1.50 -11.63
CA LEU A 521 17.28 0.84 -12.49
C LEU A 521 15.90 0.92 -11.81
N GLY A 522 14.93 1.55 -12.47
CA GLY A 522 13.54 1.58 -12.01
C GLY A 522 12.77 0.28 -12.29
N GLU A 523 11.47 0.27 -11.99
CA GLU A 523 10.61 -0.90 -12.16
C GLU A 523 10.25 -1.19 -13.63
N GLY A 524 10.33 -0.18 -14.50
CA GLY A 524 10.05 -0.31 -15.94
C GLY A 524 11.28 -0.75 -16.74
N PHE A 525 12.46 -0.76 -16.13
CA PHE A 525 13.70 -1.11 -16.81
C PHE A 525 13.67 -2.56 -17.34
N SER A 526 14.10 -2.73 -18.59
CA SER A 526 14.40 -4.03 -19.16
C SER A 526 15.69 -3.94 -19.99
N PRO A 527 16.40 -5.06 -20.25
CA PRO A 527 17.58 -5.04 -21.11
C PRO A 527 17.29 -4.58 -22.56
N GLU A 528 16.03 -4.59 -22.98
CA GLU A 528 15.58 -4.10 -24.29
C GLU A 528 15.19 -2.61 -24.27
N ASP A 529 14.89 -2.07 -23.09
CA ASP A 529 14.42 -0.71 -22.85
C ASP A 529 15.17 -0.07 -21.67
N GLU A 530 16.20 0.70 -22.00
CA GLU A 530 17.08 1.37 -21.04
C GLU A 530 16.56 2.76 -20.60
N GLU A 531 15.35 3.18 -20.99
CA GLU A 531 14.82 4.51 -20.65
C GLU A 531 14.71 4.75 -19.13
N ASP A 532 14.42 3.69 -18.36
CA ASP A 532 14.28 3.74 -16.90
C ASP A 532 15.62 3.47 -16.15
N MET A 533 16.75 3.75 -16.81
CA MET A 533 18.10 3.70 -16.23
C MET A 533 18.70 5.10 -16.09
N VAL A 534 19.11 5.47 -14.86
CA VAL A 534 19.78 6.75 -14.58
C VAL A 534 21.08 6.51 -13.83
N LYS A 535 22.17 7.18 -14.20
CA LYS A 535 23.42 7.17 -13.42
C LYS A 535 23.33 8.19 -12.29
N ALA A 536 23.61 7.77 -11.07
CA ALA A 536 23.62 8.63 -9.90
C ALA A 536 24.89 8.40 -9.07
N GLU A 537 25.36 9.45 -8.39
CA GLU A 537 26.46 9.37 -7.45
C GLU A 537 25.92 9.19 -6.02
N VAL A 538 26.51 8.27 -5.27
CA VAL A 538 26.20 8.06 -3.86
C VAL A 538 26.80 9.19 -3.05
N ALA A 539 25.97 10.18 -2.71
CA ALA A 539 26.42 11.36 -1.98
C ALA A 539 26.87 11.01 -0.56
N ASP A 540 26.13 10.15 0.13
CA ASP A 540 26.34 9.74 1.51
C ASP A 540 25.84 8.32 1.76
N VAL A 541 26.42 7.66 2.76
CA VAL A 541 26.07 6.29 3.17
C VAL A 541 25.85 6.27 4.68
N TRP A 542 24.70 5.77 5.12
CA TRP A 542 24.32 5.72 6.53
C TRP A 542 23.78 4.36 6.96
N ILE A 543 23.92 4.08 8.26
CA ILE A 543 23.14 3.08 8.98
C ILE A 543 21.97 3.81 9.64
N GLY A 544 20.75 3.34 9.40
CA GLY A 544 19.53 3.93 9.95
C GLY A 544 19.24 3.43 11.35
N GLU A 545 19.14 4.34 12.32
CA GLU A 545 18.86 4.04 13.74
C GLU A 545 17.58 4.74 14.22
N SER A 546 16.59 4.81 13.33
CA SER A 546 15.33 5.53 13.49
C SER A 546 15.48 7.02 13.85
N ARG A 547 15.75 7.36 15.12
CA ARG A 547 15.91 8.75 15.62
C ARG A 547 17.26 9.37 15.26
N TYR A 548 18.27 8.56 14.98
CA TYR A 548 19.57 9.06 14.54
C TYR A 548 20.07 8.24 13.35
N VAL A 549 21.15 8.71 12.73
CA VAL A 549 21.82 8.02 11.63
C VAL A 549 23.31 7.98 11.93
N ILE A 550 23.96 6.87 11.60
CA ILE A 550 25.40 6.72 11.72
C ILE A 550 25.99 6.91 10.33
N ASP A 551 26.76 7.97 10.13
CA ASP A 551 27.50 8.22 8.88
C ASP A 551 28.70 7.26 8.79
N VAL A 552 28.79 6.56 7.66
CA VAL A 552 29.78 5.50 7.43
C VAL A 552 30.41 5.66 6.05
N PRO A 553 31.71 5.35 5.90
CA PRO A 553 32.38 5.49 4.60
C PRO A 553 31.92 4.42 3.60
N GLU A 554 31.62 3.22 4.09
CA GLU A 554 31.23 2.07 3.27
C GLU A 554 30.34 1.08 4.03
N VAL A 555 29.51 0.35 3.29
CA VAL A 555 28.67 -0.75 3.80
C VAL A 555 28.80 -1.97 2.89
N PRO A 556 29.25 -3.13 3.40
CA PRO A 556 29.43 -4.35 2.64
C PRO A 556 28.12 -5.14 2.48
N ALA A 557 28.14 -6.14 1.59
CA ALA A 557 27.07 -7.09 1.33
C ALA A 557 26.49 -7.72 2.61
N GLY A 558 25.17 -7.96 2.59
CA GLY A 558 24.42 -8.58 3.68
C GLY A 558 23.73 -7.58 4.61
N ASN A 559 24.14 -6.31 4.60
CA ASN A 559 23.63 -5.28 5.50
C ASN A 559 22.54 -4.40 4.88
N LEU A 560 21.72 -3.81 5.74
CA LEU A 560 20.77 -2.77 5.37
C LEU A 560 21.47 -1.41 5.36
N VAL A 561 21.11 -0.54 4.41
CA VAL A 561 21.80 0.72 4.17
C VAL A 561 20.81 1.84 3.80
N LEU A 562 21.13 3.06 4.22
CA LEU A 562 20.51 4.30 3.76
C LEU A 562 21.47 5.05 2.84
N LEU A 563 21.02 5.42 1.65
CA LEU A 563 21.84 6.09 0.62
C LEU A 563 21.28 7.47 0.29
N GLY A 564 22.18 8.47 0.23
CA GLY A 564 21.90 9.82 -0.25
C GLY A 564 22.27 9.99 -1.72
N GLY A 565 21.60 10.92 -2.42
CA GLY A 565 21.92 11.30 -3.81
C GLY A 565 21.32 10.44 -4.92
N VAL A 566 20.77 9.26 -4.59
CA VAL A 566 20.25 8.29 -5.58
C VAL A 566 18.72 8.28 -5.74
N SER A 567 18.00 9.11 -4.99
CA SER A 567 16.52 9.03 -4.88
C SER A 567 15.74 9.79 -5.97
N ALA A 568 16.42 10.53 -6.85
CA ALA A 568 15.76 11.38 -7.85
C ALA A 568 14.88 10.58 -8.82
N SER A 569 15.45 9.52 -9.42
CA SER A 569 14.78 8.63 -10.38
C SER A 569 13.93 7.53 -9.75
N ILE A 570 14.12 7.25 -8.45
CA ILE A 570 13.40 6.17 -7.77
C ILE A 570 11.98 6.64 -7.42
N SER A 571 10.98 5.93 -7.93
CA SER A 571 9.57 6.15 -7.61
C SER A 571 9.12 5.29 -6.43
N LYS A 572 9.32 3.97 -6.49
CA LYS A 572 8.93 3.00 -5.46
C LYS A 572 10.10 2.10 -5.07
N THR A 573 10.39 1.12 -5.92
CA THR A 573 11.55 0.25 -5.78
C THR A 573 12.57 0.52 -6.87
N ALA A 574 13.82 0.13 -6.60
CA ALA A 574 14.89 0.22 -7.58
C ALA A 574 15.97 -0.83 -7.32
N THR A 575 16.73 -1.13 -8.35
CA THR A 575 17.97 -1.89 -8.24
C THR A 575 19.13 -0.96 -8.58
N LEU A 576 20.10 -0.85 -7.67
CA LEU A 576 21.34 -0.11 -7.93
C LEU A 576 22.42 -1.09 -8.32
N VAL A 577 23.09 -0.85 -9.44
CA VAL A 577 24.14 -1.74 -9.95
C VAL A 577 25.41 -0.97 -10.29
N ALA A 578 26.56 -1.63 -10.14
CA ALA A 578 27.84 -1.09 -10.57
C ALA A 578 27.83 -0.81 -12.09
N PRO A 579 28.45 0.29 -12.56
CA PRO A 579 28.52 0.61 -13.99
C PRO A 579 29.26 -0.44 -14.83
N THR A 580 30.09 -1.26 -14.19
CA THR A 580 30.87 -2.35 -14.80
C THR A 580 30.01 -3.51 -15.28
N ILE A 581 28.77 -3.64 -14.79
CA ILE A 581 27.85 -4.69 -15.23
C ILE A 581 27.28 -4.31 -16.61
N PRO A 582 27.52 -5.14 -17.66
CA PRO A 582 27.09 -4.85 -19.02
C PRO A 582 25.58 -5.05 -19.19
N ASP A 583 25.04 -6.19 -18.77
CA ASP A 583 23.62 -6.57 -18.92
C ASP A 583 22.95 -6.68 -17.54
N PRO A 584 22.55 -5.57 -16.92
CA PRO A 584 21.93 -5.62 -15.61
C PRO A 584 20.47 -6.07 -15.70
N TYR A 585 19.98 -6.69 -14.63
CA TYR A 585 18.57 -7.01 -14.44
C TYR A 585 18.07 -6.42 -13.13
N ILE A 586 16.76 -6.27 -13.02
CA ILE A 586 16.12 -5.74 -11.81
C ILE A 586 15.73 -6.84 -10.83
N PHE A 587 15.44 -6.43 -9.60
CA PHE A 587 14.63 -7.26 -8.71
C PHE A 587 13.17 -7.06 -9.10
N SER A 588 12.39 -8.14 -9.07
CA SER A 588 10.95 -8.08 -9.32
C SER A 588 10.29 -7.04 -8.41
N PRO A 589 9.26 -6.30 -8.89
CA PRO A 589 8.50 -5.40 -8.04
C PRO A 589 7.90 -6.10 -6.81
N ILE A 590 7.53 -5.32 -5.80
CA ILE A 590 6.99 -5.88 -4.54
C ILE A 590 5.55 -6.32 -4.76
N ASN A 591 5.29 -7.60 -4.53
CA ASN A 591 3.93 -8.11 -4.49
C ASN A 591 3.29 -7.73 -3.16
N HIS A 592 2.39 -6.75 -3.16
CA HIS A 592 1.78 -6.27 -1.92
C HIS A 592 0.68 -7.21 -1.41
N ILE A 593 0.46 -7.20 -0.09
CA ILE A 593 -0.54 -8.03 0.59
C ILE A 593 -1.98 -7.61 0.20
N THR A 594 -2.17 -6.34 -0.11
CA THR A 594 -3.48 -5.75 -0.42
C THR A 594 -3.40 -4.86 -1.66
N LYS A 595 -4.56 -4.42 -2.15
CA LYS A 595 -4.70 -3.54 -3.33
C LYS A 595 -5.25 -2.18 -2.92
N SER A 596 -4.82 -1.14 -3.63
CA SER A 596 -5.36 0.22 -3.49
C SER A 596 -6.67 0.35 -4.27
N VAL A 597 -7.78 0.38 -3.56
CA VAL A 597 -9.15 0.37 -4.12
C VAL A 597 -9.95 1.63 -3.82
N LEU A 598 -9.61 2.36 -2.76
CA LEU A 598 -10.27 3.60 -2.39
C LEU A 598 -9.66 4.75 -3.20
N LYS A 599 -10.51 5.58 -3.81
CA LYS A 599 -10.18 6.60 -4.79
C LYS A 599 -10.69 7.97 -4.31
N ILE A 600 -9.83 8.99 -4.31
CA ILE A 600 -10.22 10.40 -4.10
C ILE A 600 -9.71 11.24 -5.28
N ALA A 601 -10.47 12.25 -5.72
CA ALA A 601 -9.92 13.32 -6.56
C ALA A 601 -9.44 14.47 -5.68
N ILE A 602 -8.39 15.12 -6.15
CA ILE A 602 -7.75 16.23 -5.49
C ILE A 602 -7.46 17.35 -6.49
N GLU A 603 -7.64 18.58 -6.03
CA GLU A 603 -7.33 19.78 -6.81
C GLU A 603 -6.81 20.87 -5.86
N PRO A 604 -5.83 21.68 -6.28
CA PRO A 604 -5.41 22.81 -5.47
C PRO A 604 -6.56 23.83 -5.41
N ILE A 605 -6.74 24.51 -4.28
CA ILE A 605 -7.75 25.59 -4.19
C ILE A 605 -7.41 26.70 -5.17
N ASN A 606 -6.12 27.05 -5.27
CA ASN A 606 -5.58 28.00 -6.22
C ASN A 606 -4.90 27.26 -7.39
N PRO A 607 -5.44 27.33 -8.63
CA PRO A 607 -4.88 26.65 -9.79
C PRO A 607 -3.42 27.01 -10.10
N SER A 608 -2.97 28.21 -9.75
CA SER A 608 -1.57 28.63 -9.95
C SER A 608 -0.56 27.78 -9.15
N GLU A 609 -1.02 27.11 -8.08
CA GLU A 609 -0.18 26.26 -7.23
C GLU A 609 -0.12 24.80 -7.68
N LEU A 610 -0.71 24.47 -8.83
CA LEU A 610 -0.69 23.11 -9.38
C LEU A 610 0.72 22.49 -9.47
N PRO A 611 1.79 23.21 -9.88
CA PRO A 611 3.14 22.65 -9.89
C PRO A 611 3.63 22.20 -8.51
N LYS A 612 3.29 22.93 -7.44
CA LYS A 612 3.61 22.55 -6.05
C LYS A 612 2.88 21.27 -5.65
N MET A 613 1.60 21.17 -6.02
CA MET A 613 0.80 19.95 -5.78
C MET A 613 1.43 18.75 -6.48
N LEU A 614 1.80 18.88 -7.76
CA LEU A 614 2.41 17.81 -8.55
C LEU A 614 3.75 17.36 -7.96
N SER A 615 4.59 18.31 -7.50
CA SER A 615 5.82 17.99 -6.79
C SER A 615 5.53 17.22 -5.50
N GLY A 616 4.54 17.67 -4.71
CA GLY A 616 4.10 16.97 -3.51
C GLY A 616 3.57 15.56 -3.78
N LEU A 617 2.82 15.36 -4.87
CA LEU A 617 2.31 14.05 -5.27
C LEU A 617 3.42 13.08 -5.66
N ARG A 618 4.47 13.57 -6.33
CA ARG A 618 5.68 12.77 -6.61
C ARG A 618 6.37 12.35 -5.31
N SER A 619 6.49 13.26 -4.34
CA SER A 619 7.06 12.95 -3.02
C SER A 619 6.22 11.94 -2.22
N ILE A 620 4.88 12.00 -2.34
CA ILE A 620 3.98 11.02 -1.72
C ILE A 620 4.13 9.63 -2.34
N ASN A 621 4.21 9.51 -3.67
CA ASN A 621 4.45 8.23 -4.34
C ASN A 621 5.77 7.59 -3.89
N LYS A 622 6.79 8.41 -3.57
CA LYS A 622 8.06 7.97 -3.01
C LYS A 622 7.94 7.47 -1.57
N SER A 623 7.15 8.17 -0.75
CA SER A 623 7.04 7.85 0.68
C SER A 623 6.11 6.67 0.98
N PHE A 624 5.09 6.42 0.16
CA PHE A 624 4.03 5.44 0.41
C PHE A 624 4.00 4.38 -0.70
N PRO A 625 4.40 3.12 -0.45
CA PRO A 625 4.56 2.12 -1.50
C PRO A 625 3.29 1.82 -2.31
N LEU A 626 2.11 1.76 -1.67
CA LEU A 626 0.84 1.44 -2.33
C LEU A 626 0.05 2.65 -2.85
N VAL A 627 0.48 3.89 -2.60
CA VAL A 627 -0.18 5.04 -3.24
C VAL A 627 0.00 4.94 -4.75
N ALA A 628 -1.06 5.24 -5.48
CA ALA A 628 -0.98 5.49 -6.91
C ALA A 628 -1.68 6.81 -7.23
N THR A 629 -0.92 7.70 -7.88
CA THR A 629 -1.44 8.94 -8.44
C THR A 629 -1.74 8.72 -9.92
N LYS A 630 -2.91 9.15 -10.38
CA LYS A 630 -3.27 9.16 -11.81
C LYS A 630 -3.84 10.52 -12.19
N VAL A 631 -3.72 10.87 -13.46
CA VAL A 631 -4.43 12.00 -14.05
C VAL A 631 -5.48 11.40 -14.98
N GLU A 632 -6.74 11.73 -14.78
CA GLU A 632 -7.83 11.28 -15.67
C GLU A 632 -7.93 12.21 -16.89
N GLU A 633 -8.64 11.77 -17.93
CA GLU A 633 -8.82 12.57 -19.17
C GLU A 633 -9.54 13.90 -18.91
N SER A 634 -10.35 13.99 -17.87
CA SER A 634 -10.98 15.22 -17.39
C SER A 634 -9.98 16.25 -16.84
N GLY A 635 -8.72 15.86 -16.62
CA GLY A 635 -7.70 16.66 -15.93
C GLY A 635 -7.71 16.51 -14.41
N GLU A 636 -8.66 15.74 -13.84
CA GLU A 636 -8.71 15.48 -12.40
C GLU A 636 -7.50 14.65 -11.94
N HIS A 637 -6.86 15.08 -10.86
CA HIS A 637 -5.82 14.29 -10.20
C HIS A 637 -6.46 13.32 -9.21
N VAL A 638 -6.14 12.04 -9.35
CA VAL A 638 -6.72 10.96 -8.56
C VAL A 638 -5.66 10.30 -7.69
N LEU A 639 -5.98 10.10 -6.42
CA LEU A 639 -5.21 9.30 -5.47
C LEU A 639 -5.94 7.99 -5.17
N LEU A 640 -5.21 6.89 -5.28
CA LEU A 640 -5.65 5.56 -4.88
C LEU A 640 -4.92 5.13 -3.60
N GLY A 641 -5.67 4.59 -2.65
CA GLY A 641 -5.14 4.09 -1.37
C GLY A 641 -5.86 2.83 -0.88
N THR A 642 -5.32 2.25 0.18
CA THR A 642 -5.82 0.98 0.76
C THR A 642 -7.11 1.15 1.55
N GLY A 643 -7.31 2.30 2.21
CA GLY A 643 -8.50 2.62 3.01
C GLY A 643 -8.44 4.04 3.59
N GLU A 644 -9.42 4.41 4.41
CA GLU A 644 -9.60 5.77 4.94
C GLU A 644 -8.38 6.28 5.71
N LEU A 645 -7.93 5.53 6.72
CA LEU A 645 -6.78 5.94 7.55
C LEU A 645 -5.51 6.15 6.71
N TYR A 646 -5.34 5.38 5.63
CA TYR A 646 -4.20 5.52 4.74
C TYR A 646 -4.26 6.83 3.97
N LEU A 647 -5.37 7.09 3.28
CA LEU A 647 -5.55 8.31 2.49
C LEU A 647 -5.53 9.55 3.37
N ASP A 648 -6.06 9.48 4.58
CA ASP A 648 -5.99 10.58 5.54
C ASP A 648 -4.54 10.92 5.94
N CYS A 649 -3.69 9.91 6.19
CA CYS A 649 -2.26 10.14 6.43
C CYS A 649 -1.52 10.67 5.19
N VAL A 650 -1.85 10.13 4.01
CA VAL A 650 -1.30 10.60 2.73
C VAL A 650 -1.67 12.06 2.46
N MET A 651 -2.92 12.43 2.71
CA MET A 651 -3.40 13.80 2.54
C MET A 651 -2.82 14.76 3.57
N HIS A 652 -2.60 14.30 4.80
CA HIS A 652 -1.86 15.05 5.80
C HIS A 652 -0.44 15.37 5.29
N ASP A 653 0.31 14.36 4.85
CA ASP A 653 1.67 14.56 4.35
C ASP A 653 1.68 15.42 3.09
N LEU A 654 0.71 15.27 2.18
CA LEU A 654 0.63 16.13 0.99
C LEU A 654 0.40 17.60 1.36
N ARG A 655 -0.58 17.88 2.24
CA ARG A 655 -0.98 19.25 2.62
C ARG A 655 0.01 19.94 3.55
N LYS A 656 0.64 19.19 4.47
CA LYS A 656 1.46 19.76 5.54
C LYS A 656 2.95 19.53 5.35
N LEU A 657 3.35 18.37 4.83
CA LEU A 657 4.75 17.96 4.75
C LEU A 657 5.41 18.42 3.44
N PHE A 658 4.80 18.11 2.30
CA PHE A 658 5.45 18.28 1.00
C PHE A 658 5.00 19.51 0.21
N ALA A 659 3.69 19.70 0.01
CA ALA A 659 3.21 20.77 -0.86
C ALA A 659 2.95 22.09 -0.11
N GLU A 660 2.58 22.03 1.17
CA GLU A 660 2.21 23.21 2.00
C GLU A 660 1.12 24.10 1.39
N ILE A 661 0.17 23.49 0.68
CA ILE A 661 -0.96 24.17 0.02
C ILE A 661 -2.30 23.64 0.54
N GLU A 662 -3.34 24.41 0.29
CA GLU A 662 -4.71 23.98 0.51
C GLU A 662 -5.25 23.20 -0.69
N ILE A 663 -5.85 22.03 -0.41
CA ILE A 663 -6.25 21.07 -1.44
C ILE A 663 -7.71 20.70 -1.21
N LYS A 664 -8.54 20.91 -2.23
CA LYS A 664 -9.91 20.40 -2.32
C LYS A 664 -9.87 18.89 -2.54
N VAL A 665 -10.70 18.16 -1.83
CA VAL A 665 -10.76 16.70 -1.91
C VAL A 665 -12.20 16.31 -2.17
N SER A 666 -12.42 15.45 -3.16
CA SER A 666 -13.74 14.88 -3.45
C SER A 666 -14.15 13.86 -2.39
N ASP A 667 -15.42 13.49 -2.37
CA ASP A 667 -15.85 12.31 -1.62
C ASP A 667 -15.09 11.05 -2.07
N PRO A 668 -14.71 10.16 -1.13
CA PRO A 668 -14.07 8.90 -1.47
C PRO A 668 -15.00 7.99 -2.26
N VAL A 669 -14.56 7.57 -3.42
CA VAL A 669 -15.22 6.56 -4.27
C VAL A 669 -14.33 5.33 -4.38
N THR A 670 -14.77 4.33 -5.14
CA THR A 670 -14.00 3.11 -5.34
C THR A 670 -13.57 2.97 -6.78
N LYS A 671 -12.45 2.28 -6.97
CA LYS A 671 -12.10 1.73 -8.27
C LYS A 671 -13.04 0.54 -8.58
N PHE A 672 -13.64 0.50 -9.77
CA PHE A 672 -14.44 -0.63 -10.22
C PHE A 672 -13.64 -1.55 -11.14
N CYS A 673 -14.19 -2.72 -11.45
CA CYS A 673 -13.75 -3.56 -12.56
C CYS A 673 -14.95 -3.91 -13.43
N GLU A 674 -14.72 -4.34 -14.66
CA GLU A 674 -15.78 -4.73 -15.61
C GLU A 674 -15.70 -6.24 -15.88
N THR A 675 -16.82 -6.96 -15.86
CA THR A 675 -16.87 -8.42 -16.12
C THR A 675 -18.02 -8.76 -17.06
N VAL A 676 -18.01 -9.99 -17.57
CA VAL A 676 -19.14 -10.61 -18.27
C VAL A 676 -19.73 -11.72 -17.41
N VAL A 677 -21.02 -12.04 -17.61
CA VAL A 677 -21.68 -13.17 -16.93
C VAL A 677 -22.05 -14.31 -17.88
N GLU A 678 -22.21 -14.01 -19.16
CA GLU A 678 -22.60 -14.97 -20.19
C GLU A 678 -21.65 -14.88 -21.38
N THR A 679 -21.66 -15.90 -22.24
CA THR A 679 -20.93 -15.85 -23.50
C THR A 679 -21.55 -14.83 -24.44
N SER A 680 -20.73 -14.12 -25.21
CA SER A 680 -21.20 -13.20 -26.24
C SER A 680 -22.22 -13.86 -27.17
N ALA A 681 -23.39 -13.24 -27.33
CA ALA A 681 -24.48 -13.78 -28.13
C ALA A 681 -24.09 -14.00 -29.61
N LEU A 682 -23.17 -13.16 -30.12
CA LEU A 682 -22.73 -13.16 -31.51
C LEU A 682 -21.21 -13.09 -31.60
N LYS A 683 -20.67 -13.69 -32.66
CA LYS A 683 -19.26 -13.56 -33.03
C LYS A 683 -19.03 -12.15 -33.54
N CYS A 684 -18.28 -11.36 -32.79
CA CYS A 684 -17.98 -9.98 -33.17
C CYS A 684 -16.71 -9.95 -34.00
N TYR A 685 -16.71 -9.16 -35.08
CA TYR A 685 -15.52 -8.89 -35.87
C TYR A 685 -15.25 -7.40 -35.95
N ALA A 686 -13.99 -7.05 -36.15
CA ALA A 686 -13.58 -5.69 -36.48
C ALA A 686 -12.62 -5.70 -37.67
N GLU A 687 -12.83 -4.78 -38.59
CA GLU A 687 -11.95 -4.56 -39.73
C GLU A 687 -10.97 -3.41 -39.48
N THR A 688 -9.75 -3.58 -39.97
CA THR A 688 -8.72 -2.54 -39.98
C THR A 688 -9.16 -1.36 -40.86
N PRO A 689 -8.70 -0.12 -40.60
CA PRO A 689 -9.01 1.05 -41.42
C PRO A 689 -8.71 0.86 -42.92
N ASN A 690 -7.69 0.05 -43.25
CA ASN A 690 -7.35 -0.28 -44.63
C ASN A 690 -8.25 -1.38 -45.27
N LYS A 691 -9.20 -1.95 -44.51
CA LYS A 691 -10.12 -3.04 -44.90
C LYS A 691 -9.44 -4.33 -45.37
N LYS A 692 -8.17 -4.54 -45.04
CA LYS A 692 -7.41 -5.74 -45.48
C LYS A 692 -7.25 -6.80 -44.40
N ASN A 693 -7.55 -6.46 -43.15
CA ASN A 693 -7.47 -7.39 -42.03
C ASN A 693 -8.75 -7.33 -41.21
N LYS A 694 -9.20 -8.49 -40.76
CA LYS A 694 -10.42 -8.74 -39.99
C LYS A 694 -10.11 -9.74 -38.89
N ILE A 695 -10.45 -9.40 -37.66
CA ILE A 695 -10.25 -10.26 -36.49
C ILE A 695 -11.62 -10.52 -35.86
N THR A 696 -11.91 -11.77 -35.54
CA THR A 696 -13.18 -12.21 -34.94
C THR A 696 -12.92 -12.79 -33.55
N MET A 697 -13.58 -12.24 -32.53
CA MET A 697 -13.49 -12.72 -31.15
C MET A 697 -14.86 -12.95 -30.52
N ILE A 698 -14.87 -13.80 -29.49
CA ILE A 698 -15.95 -13.91 -28.51
C ILE A 698 -15.40 -13.70 -27.10
N ALA A 699 -16.25 -13.19 -26.21
CA ALA A 699 -15.96 -13.03 -24.79
C ALA A 699 -16.79 -14.02 -23.99
N GLU A 700 -16.16 -14.69 -23.02
CA GLU A 700 -16.77 -15.65 -22.11
C GLU A 700 -16.34 -15.34 -20.67
N PRO A 701 -17.17 -15.61 -19.65
CA PRO A 701 -16.75 -15.51 -18.26
C PRO A 701 -15.68 -16.56 -17.94
N LEU A 702 -14.66 -16.16 -17.18
CA LEU A 702 -13.69 -17.11 -16.62
C LEU A 702 -14.31 -17.92 -15.47
N GLU A 703 -13.85 -19.15 -15.33
CA GLU A 703 -14.21 -19.99 -14.20
C GLU A 703 -13.66 -19.43 -12.88
N ARG A 704 -14.39 -19.69 -11.78
CA ARG A 704 -14.04 -19.17 -10.46
C ARG A 704 -12.66 -19.69 -10.01
N GLY A 705 -11.86 -18.80 -9.43
CA GLY A 705 -10.53 -19.09 -8.91
C GLY A 705 -9.39 -18.88 -9.91
N ILE A 706 -9.62 -18.96 -11.23
CA ILE A 706 -8.56 -18.81 -12.24
C ILE A 706 -7.91 -17.41 -12.14
N ALA A 707 -8.72 -16.37 -12.07
CA ALA A 707 -8.21 -15.00 -11.96
C ALA A 707 -7.38 -14.77 -10.68
N GLU A 708 -7.78 -15.37 -9.55
CA GLU A 708 -7.05 -15.28 -8.28
C GLU A 708 -5.72 -16.06 -8.34
N ASP A 709 -5.69 -17.21 -9.01
CA ASP A 709 -4.46 -17.99 -9.22
C ASP A 709 -3.48 -17.27 -10.17
N ILE A 710 -3.98 -16.50 -11.15
CA ILE A 710 -3.14 -15.66 -12.01
C ILE A 710 -2.58 -14.47 -11.22
N GLU A 711 -3.43 -13.74 -10.50
CA GLU A 711 -3.00 -12.56 -9.73
C GLU A 711 -2.07 -12.91 -8.56
N SER A 712 -2.26 -14.07 -7.93
CA SER A 712 -1.35 -14.57 -6.90
C SER A 712 0.01 -15.04 -7.43
N GLY A 713 0.18 -15.08 -8.76
CA GLY A 713 1.41 -15.50 -9.41
C GLY A 713 1.63 -17.02 -9.41
N ARG A 714 0.61 -17.82 -9.09
CA ARG A 714 0.67 -19.28 -9.20
C ARG A 714 0.68 -19.73 -10.65
N ILE A 715 -0.07 -19.02 -11.50
CA ILE A 715 -0.07 -19.23 -12.94
C ILE A 715 0.54 -17.99 -13.59
N THR A 716 1.65 -18.17 -14.30
CA THR A 716 2.36 -17.05 -14.95
C THR A 716 2.68 -17.34 -16.40
N MET A 717 2.89 -16.28 -17.17
CA MET A 717 3.38 -16.39 -18.56
C MET A 717 4.85 -16.83 -18.65
N LYS A 718 5.61 -16.77 -17.54
CA LYS A 718 7.00 -17.25 -17.44
C LYS A 718 7.10 -18.78 -17.50
N MET A 719 6.03 -19.49 -17.11
CA MET A 719 5.96 -20.95 -17.20
C MET A 719 5.90 -21.42 -18.65
N SER A 720 6.44 -22.60 -18.93
CA SER A 720 6.28 -23.19 -20.26
C SER A 720 4.80 -23.47 -20.56
N ALA A 721 4.41 -23.40 -21.83
CA ALA A 721 3.03 -23.68 -22.23
C ALA A 721 2.55 -25.09 -21.81
N LYS A 722 3.48 -26.04 -21.68
CA LYS A 722 3.19 -27.41 -21.21
C LYS A 722 2.88 -27.46 -19.71
N GLU A 723 3.67 -26.79 -18.89
CA GLU A 723 3.45 -26.72 -17.44
C GLU A 723 2.17 -25.95 -17.12
N ARG A 724 1.98 -24.80 -17.78
CA ARG A 724 0.75 -24.03 -17.67
C ARG A 724 -0.46 -24.86 -18.07
N GLY A 725 -0.40 -25.53 -19.22
CA GLY A 725 -1.49 -26.39 -19.70
C GLY A 725 -1.86 -27.49 -18.71
N LYS A 726 -0.86 -28.12 -18.09
CA LYS A 726 -1.07 -29.15 -17.06
C LYS A 726 -1.76 -28.59 -15.81
N GLN A 727 -1.41 -27.39 -15.35
CA GLN A 727 -2.10 -26.78 -14.22
C GLN A 727 -3.57 -26.45 -14.51
N PHE A 728 -3.86 -25.95 -15.71
CA PHE A 728 -5.24 -25.70 -16.17
C PHE A 728 -6.05 -26.99 -16.28
N GLU A 729 -5.45 -28.08 -16.79
CA GLU A 729 -6.08 -29.41 -16.86
C GLU A 729 -6.36 -29.98 -15.46
N GLU A 730 -5.36 -30.00 -14.57
CA GLU A 730 -5.48 -30.63 -13.24
C GLU A 730 -6.44 -29.89 -12.30
N ARG A 731 -6.44 -28.55 -12.31
CA ARG A 731 -7.23 -27.74 -11.37
C ARG A 731 -8.61 -27.36 -11.92
N TYR A 732 -8.67 -27.03 -13.20
CA TYR A 732 -9.85 -26.43 -13.82
C TYR A 732 -10.47 -27.31 -14.91
N GLN A 733 -9.90 -28.50 -15.16
CA GLN A 733 -10.39 -29.46 -16.16
C GLN A 733 -10.48 -28.86 -17.58
N TRP A 734 -9.59 -27.90 -17.87
CA TRP A 734 -9.49 -27.33 -19.21
C TRP A 734 -8.89 -28.34 -20.19
N ASP A 735 -9.35 -28.26 -21.44
CA ASP A 735 -8.76 -29.03 -22.52
C ASP A 735 -7.29 -28.63 -22.75
N LEU A 736 -6.45 -29.62 -23.02
CA LEU A 736 -5.01 -29.45 -23.16
C LEU A 736 -4.66 -28.65 -24.42
N LEU A 737 -5.50 -28.70 -25.46
CA LEU A 737 -5.30 -27.92 -26.69
C LEU A 737 -5.57 -26.44 -26.43
N ALA A 738 -6.69 -26.13 -25.78
CA ALA A 738 -7.07 -24.78 -25.38
C ALA A 738 -6.09 -24.16 -24.37
N SER A 739 -5.66 -24.92 -23.37
CA SER A 739 -4.74 -24.40 -22.34
C SER A 739 -3.34 -24.09 -22.87
N ARG A 740 -2.89 -24.79 -23.92
CA ARG A 740 -1.63 -24.52 -24.62
C ARG A 740 -1.72 -23.34 -25.59
N SER A 741 -2.92 -22.97 -26.03
CA SER A 741 -3.14 -21.87 -26.97
C SER A 741 -3.39 -20.51 -26.27
N ILE A 742 -3.15 -20.41 -24.96
CA ILE A 742 -3.13 -19.15 -24.23
C ILE A 742 -1.99 -18.27 -24.75
N TRP A 743 -2.34 -17.08 -25.24
CA TRP A 743 -1.41 -16.11 -25.80
C TRP A 743 -0.87 -15.13 -24.78
N ALA A 744 -1.75 -14.57 -23.95
CA ALA A 744 -1.40 -13.55 -22.96
C ALA A 744 -2.43 -13.48 -21.84
N PHE A 745 -2.00 -12.93 -20.71
CA PHE A 745 -2.89 -12.40 -19.68
C PHE A 745 -3.02 -10.87 -19.85
N GLY A 746 -4.12 -10.30 -19.33
CA GLY A 746 -4.39 -8.87 -19.43
C GLY A 746 -5.13 -8.33 -18.21
N PRO A 747 -5.01 -7.05 -17.86
CA PRO A 747 -4.38 -5.97 -18.62
C PRO A 747 -2.85 -5.97 -18.64
N ASP A 748 -2.21 -6.57 -17.65
CA ASP A 748 -0.76 -6.78 -17.61
C ASP A 748 -0.46 -8.29 -17.63
N ASP A 749 0.82 -8.69 -17.65
CA ASP A 749 1.22 -10.11 -17.76
C ASP A 749 0.76 -11.01 -16.61
N SER A 750 0.29 -10.42 -15.51
CA SER A 750 -0.34 -11.09 -14.36
C SER A 750 -1.79 -10.64 -14.14
N GLY A 751 -2.44 -10.12 -15.19
CA GLY A 751 -3.80 -9.62 -15.11
C GLY A 751 -4.87 -10.72 -15.14
N PRO A 752 -6.08 -10.47 -14.61
CA PRO A 752 -7.12 -11.48 -14.37
C PRO A 752 -7.95 -11.87 -15.62
N ASN A 753 -7.39 -11.72 -16.83
CA ASN A 753 -8.07 -12.04 -18.10
C ASN A 753 -7.19 -12.92 -18.98
N ILE A 754 -7.80 -13.71 -19.85
CA ILE A 754 -7.09 -14.65 -20.74
C ILE A 754 -7.40 -14.35 -22.20
N LEU A 755 -6.36 -14.21 -23.02
CA LEU A 755 -6.47 -14.24 -24.48
C LEU A 755 -6.07 -15.62 -25.00
N LEU A 756 -6.98 -16.25 -25.74
CA LEU A 756 -6.84 -17.61 -26.25
C LEU A 756 -7.03 -17.65 -27.76
N ASP A 757 -6.18 -18.43 -28.43
CA ASP A 757 -6.35 -18.76 -29.85
C ASP A 757 -7.10 -20.09 -29.98
N ASP A 758 -8.32 -20.01 -30.49
CA ASP A 758 -9.20 -21.17 -30.72
C ASP A 758 -9.40 -21.45 -32.22
N THR A 759 -8.57 -20.85 -33.08
CA THR A 759 -8.69 -21.00 -34.52
C THR A 759 -8.17 -22.37 -34.98
N LEU A 760 -8.86 -22.99 -35.94
CA LEU A 760 -8.40 -24.24 -36.54
C LEU A 760 -7.36 -23.97 -37.63
N PRO A 761 -6.27 -24.75 -37.74
CA PRO A 761 -5.29 -24.62 -38.83
C PRO A 761 -5.87 -24.80 -40.24
N SER A 762 -7.06 -25.39 -40.36
CA SER A 762 -7.81 -25.51 -41.62
C SER A 762 -8.49 -24.21 -42.06
N GLU A 763 -8.76 -23.30 -41.13
CA GLU A 763 -9.54 -22.08 -41.35
C GLU A 763 -8.61 -20.85 -41.44
N VAL A 764 -7.57 -20.81 -40.61
CA VAL A 764 -6.65 -19.67 -40.50
C VAL A 764 -5.20 -20.11 -40.70
N ASP A 765 -4.44 -19.33 -41.49
CA ASP A 765 -2.99 -19.52 -41.61
C ASP A 765 -2.29 -19.13 -40.30
N LYS A 766 -1.90 -20.15 -39.52
CA LYS A 766 -1.20 -19.99 -38.23
C LYS A 766 0.12 -19.22 -38.34
N LYS A 767 0.84 -19.28 -39.47
CA LYS A 767 2.08 -18.51 -39.64
C LYS A 767 1.77 -17.02 -39.74
N LEU A 768 0.71 -16.70 -40.46
CA LEU A 768 0.29 -15.33 -40.70
C LEU A 768 -0.34 -14.73 -39.44
N LEU A 769 -1.18 -15.49 -38.74
CA LEU A 769 -1.72 -15.14 -37.42
C LEU A 769 -0.61 -14.96 -36.37
N GLY A 770 0.39 -15.84 -36.37
CA GLY A 770 1.55 -15.74 -35.47
C GLY A 770 2.37 -14.46 -35.68
N ALA A 771 2.40 -13.92 -36.90
CA ALA A 771 3.14 -12.69 -37.19
C ALA A 771 2.47 -11.42 -36.66
N VAL A 772 1.16 -11.44 -36.38
CA VAL A 772 0.43 -10.31 -35.76
C VAL A 772 0.18 -10.52 -34.27
N LYS A 773 0.65 -11.63 -33.69
CA LYS A 773 0.39 -12.04 -32.31
C LYS A 773 0.70 -10.94 -31.30
N GLU A 774 1.88 -10.33 -31.38
CA GLU A 774 2.28 -9.28 -30.43
C GLU A 774 1.42 -8.02 -30.54
N HIS A 775 1.00 -7.64 -31.75
CA HIS A 775 0.08 -6.51 -31.95
C HIS A 775 -1.32 -6.81 -31.40
N VAL A 776 -1.82 -8.04 -31.55
CA VAL A 776 -3.11 -8.45 -30.96
C VAL A 776 -3.03 -8.46 -29.43
N LYS A 777 -1.92 -8.97 -28.85
CA LYS A 777 -1.69 -8.92 -27.40
C LYS A 777 -1.69 -7.49 -26.87
N GLN A 778 -0.95 -6.59 -27.51
CA GLN A 778 -0.91 -5.17 -27.12
C GLN A 778 -2.31 -4.53 -27.16
N GLY A 779 -3.08 -4.79 -28.22
CA GLY A 779 -4.46 -4.29 -28.33
C GLY A 779 -5.40 -4.88 -27.27
N PHE A 780 -5.25 -6.18 -26.96
CA PHE A 780 -6.00 -6.85 -25.90
C PHE A 780 -5.66 -6.32 -24.51
N GLN A 781 -4.36 -6.22 -24.17
CA GLN A 781 -3.89 -5.72 -22.89
C GLN A 781 -4.32 -4.27 -22.65
N TRP A 782 -4.21 -3.43 -23.69
CA TRP A 782 -4.71 -2.05 -23.67
C TRP A 782 -6.24 -2.01 -23.48
N GLY A 783 -6.98 -2.78 -24.28
CA GLY A 783 -8.43 -2.87 -24.15
C GLY A 783 -8.87 -3.35 -22.77
N ALA A 784 -8.21 -4.35 -22.20
CA ALA A 784 -8.50 -4.86 -20.86
C ALA A 784 -8.12 -3.88 -19.73
N ARG A 785 -7.24 -2.90 -19.98
CA ARG A 785 -6.83 -1.91 -18.98
C ARG A 785 -7.88 -0.81 -18.79
N GLU A 786 -8.53 -0.43 -19.87
CA GLU A 786 -9.56 0.59 -19.88
C GLU A 786 -10.95 -0.01 -19.81
N GLY A 787 -11.31 -1.06 -20.56
CA GLY A 787 -12.69 -1.57 -20.55
C GLY A 787 -13.72 -0.62 -21.21
N PRO A 788 -14.83 -1.13 -21.76
CA PRO A 788 -15.77 -0.30 -22.53
C PRO A 788 -16.91 0.38 -21.73
N LEU A 789 -17.20 -0.02 -20.49
CA LEU A 789 -18.34 0.53 -19.73
C LEU A 789 -18.04 1.88 -19.10
N CYS A 790 -16.89 2.05 -18.46
CA CYS A 790 -16.56 3.25 -17.70
C CYS A 790 -15.05 3.51 -17.58
N ASP A 791 -14.27 3.03 -18.54
CA ASP A 791 -12.81 3.09 -18.56
C ASP A 791 -12.16 2.53 -17.27
N GLU A 792 -12.75 1.48 -16.69
CA GLU A 792 -12.17 0.66 -15.62
C GLU A 792 -11.75 -0.75 -16.09
N PRO A 793 -10.70 -1.34 -15.48
CA PRO A 793 -10.10 -2.56 -16.01
C PRO A 793 -11.08 -3.74 -16.04
N ILE A 794 -10.97 -4.52 -17.11
CA ILE A 794 -11.71 -5.77 -17.28
C ILE A 794 -11.16 -6.82 -16.30
N ARG A 795 -12.04 -7.65 -15.74
CA ARG A 795 -11.72 -8.76 -14.85
C ARG A 795 -12.56 -9.98 -15.17
N ASN A 796 -11.99 -11.18 -15.00
CA ASN A 796 -12.67 -12.46 -15.14
C ASN A 796 -13.22 -12.73 -16.56
N VAL A 797 -12.53 -12.27 -17.60
CA VAL A 797 -12.97 -12.50 -18.99
C VAL A 797 -11.97 -13.31 -19.80
N LYS A 798 -12.49 -14.29 -20.54
CA LYS A 798 -11.77 -15.09 -21.53
C LYS A 798 -12.15 -14.61 -22.92
N PHE A 799 -11.18 -14.07 -23.65
CA PHE A 799 -11.32 -13.71 -25.05
C PHE A 799 -10.79 -14.82 -25.95
N ARG A 800 -11.64 -15.35 -26.83
CA ARG A 800 -11.26 -16.40 -27.79
C ARG A 800 -11.24 -15.83 -29.20
N ILE A 801 -10.10 -15.98 -29.88
CA ILE A 801 -9.98 -15.68 -31.30
C ILE A 801 -10.54 -16.89 -32.05
N LEU A 802 -11.59 -16.66 -32.85
CA LEU A 802 -12.26 -17.71 -33.63
C LEU A 802 -11.86 -17.69 -35.10
N ASP A 803 -11.59 -16.51 -35.65
CA ASP A 803 -11.20 -16.35 -37.05
C ASP A 803 -10.34 -15.09 -37.23
N ALA A 804 -9.44 -15.12 -38.21
CA ALA A 804 -8.58 -14.00 -38.58
C ALA A 804 -8.26 -14.04 -40.08
N SER A 805 -8.83 -13.09 -40.83
CA SER A 805 -8.48 -12.85 -42.23
C SER A 805 -7.49 -11.70 -42.29
N LEU A 806 -6.29 -11.95 -42.79
CA LEU A 806 -5.17 -11.00 -42.69
C LEU A 806 -4.48 -10.88 -44.05
N ALA A 807 -3.94 -9.69 -44.36
CA ALA A 807 -3.21 -9.45 -45.60
C ALA A 807 -1.89 -10.24 -45.65
N ALA A 808 -1.52 -10.69 -46.86
CA ALA A 808 -0.26 -11.42 -47.08
C ALA A 808 0.99 -10.53 -46.89
N GLU A 809 0.92 -9.25 -47.27
CA GLU A 809 2.05 -8.33 -47.18
C GLU A 809 2.16 -7.71 -45.78
N PRO A 810 3.36 -7.72 -45.14
CA PRO A 810 3.56 -7.19 -43.80
C PRO A 810 3.19 -5.71 -43.61
N ILE A 811 3.29 -4.91 -44.67
CA ILE A 811 3.02 -3.47 -44.65
C ILE A 811 1.56 -3.18 -44.26
N TYR A 812 0.62 -4.05 -44.67
CA TYR A 812 -0.80 -3.86 -44.37
C TYR A 812 -1.22 -4.34 -42.98
N ARG A 813 -0.32 -4.98 -42.22
CA ARG A 813 -0.57 -5.56 -40.90
C ARG A 813 0.32 -4.98 -39.81
N GLY A 814 0.80 -3.75 -39.99
CA GLY A 814 1.59 -3.04 -38.99
C GLY A 814 0.81 -2.77 -37.70
N GLY A 815 1.54 -2.54 -36.60
CA GLY A 815 0.96 -2.34 -35.27
C GLY A 815 -0.13 -1.26 -35.21
N GLY A 816 0.07 -0.11 -35.87
CA GLY A 816 -0.93 0.96 -35.91
C GLY A 816 -2.27 0.60 -36.55
N GLN A 817 -2.34 -0.50 -37.31
CA GLN A 817 -3.60 -1.01 -37.87
C GLN A 817 -4.21 -2.07 -36.96
N ILE A 818 -3.40 -3.06 -36.53
CA ILE A 818 -3.88 -4.23 -35.79
C ILE A 818 -4.21 -3.89 -34.33
N VAL A 819 -3.40 -3.08 -33.64
CA VAL A 819 -3.58 -2.79 -32.21
C VAL A 819 -4.94 -2.13 -31.91
N PRO A 820 -5.35 -1.03 -32.59
CA PRO A 820 -6.67 -0.44 -32.35
C PRO A 820 -7.82 -1.36 -32.77
N THR A 821 -7.63 -2.17 -33.82
CA THR A 821 -8.65 -3.12 -34.29
C THR A 821 -8.86 -4.25 -33.29
N ALA A 822 -7.77 -4.78 -32.71
CA ALA A 822 -7.81 -5.75 -31.63
C ALA A 822 -8.53 -5.20 -30.38
N ARG A 823 -8.25 -3.94 -30.01
CA ARG A 823 -8.96 -3.26 -28.92
C ARG A 823 -10.47 -3.13 -29.20
N ARG A 824 -10.86 -2.70 -30.40
CA ARG A 824 -12.27 -2.59 -30.82
C ARG A 824 -13.01 -3.92 -30.77
N VAL A 825 -12.40 -5.01 -31.27
CA VAL A 825 -13.05 -6.34 -31.23
C VAL A 825 -13.19 -6.85 -29.80
N CYS A 826 -12.23 -6.59 -28.91
CA CYS A 826 -12.39 -6.88 -27.48
C CYS A 826 -13.60 -6.14 -26.89
N TYR A 827 -13.77 -4.85 -27.16
CA TYR A 827 -14.92 -4.08 -26.66
C TYR A 827 -16.27 -4.56 -27.20
N SER A 828 -16.36 -4.78 -28.52
CA SER A 828 -17.60 -5.28 -29.12
C SER A 828 -18.00 -6.65 -28.58
N SER A 829 -17.04 -7.59 -28.49
CA SER A 829 -17.30 -8.92 -27.94
C SER A 829 -17.68 -8.89 -26.45
N PHE A 830 -17.06 -8.01 -25.66
CA PHE A 830 -17.39 -7.80 -24.25
C PHE A 830 -18.81 -7.23 -24.06
N LEU A 831 -19.17 -6.20 -24.82
CA LEU A 831 -20.49 -5.58 -24.72
C LEU A 831 -21.64 -6.51 -25.16
N MET A 832 -21.35 -7.46 -26.07
CA MET A 832 -22.29 -8.50 -26.49
C MET A 832 -22.42 -9.68 -25.50
N ALA A 833 -21.61 -9.71 -24.44
CA ALA A 833 -21.50 -10.81 -23.47
C ALA A 833 -22.18 -10.49 -22.12
N THR A 834 -23.24 -9.68 -22.14
CA THR A 834 -24.00 -9.27 -20.94
C THR A 834 -23.06 -8.66 -19.89
N PRO A 835 -22.56 -7.43 -20.13
CA PRO A 835 -21.55 -6.82 -19.28
C PRO A 835 -22.12 -6.45 -17.89
N ARG A 836 -21.27 -6.56 -16.86
CA ARG A 836 -21.59 -6.24 -15.47
C ARG A 836 -20.44 -5.47 -14.82
N LEU A 837 -20.79 -4.60 -13.87
CA LEU A 837 -19.81 -3.91 -13.05
C LEU A 837 -19.45 -4.77 -11.84
N MET A 838 -18.19 -4.77 -11.45
CA MET A 838 -17.70 -5.35 -10.20
C MET A 838 -17.26 -4.26 -9.24
N GLU A 839 -17.73 -4.33 -8.00
CA GLU A 839 -17.28 -3.49 -6.89
C GLU A 839 -16.27 -4.25 -6.02
N PRO A 840 -15.29 -3.54 -5.44
CA PRO A 840 -14.40 -4.14 -4.45
C PRO A 840 -15.15 -4.33 -3.14
N VAL A 841 -14.84 -5.42 -2.43
CA VAL A 841 -15.41 -5.76 -1.13
C VAL A 841 -14.29 -5.85 -0.11
N TYR A 842 -14.48 -5.17 1.02
CA TYR A 842 -13.63 -5.33 2.19
C TYR A 842 -14.08 -6.50 3.03
N TYR A 843 -13.11 -7.30 3.44
CA TYR A 843 -13.23 -8.14 4.61
C TYR A 843 -13.06 -7.29 5.86
N VAL A 844 -14.05 -7.37 6.73
CA VAL A 844 -14.12 -6.64 8.00
C VAL A 844 -14.04 -7.63 9.14
N GLU A 845 -13.05 -7.43 10.01
CA GLU A 845 -12.96 -8.13 11.27
C GLU A 845 -13.24 -7.16 12.41
N VAL A 846 -14.31 -7.42 13.16
CA VAL A 846 -14.74 -6.62 14.31
C VAL A 846 -14.47 -7.40 15.59
N GLN A 847 -13.74 -6.80 16.53
CA GLN A 847 -13.73 -7.25 17.91
C GLN A 847 -14.72 -6.44 18.72
N ALA A 848 -15.62 -7.11 19.43
CA ALA A 848 -16.59 -6.45 20.29
C ALA A 848 -16.93 -7.32 21.52
N PRO A 849 -17.27 -6.71 22.67
CA PRO A 849 -17.93 -7.42 23.76
C PRO A 849 -19.29 -7.97 23.33
N GLN A 850 -19.77 -8.99 24.04
CA GLN A 850 -21.05 -9.64 23.76
C GLN A 850 -22.24 -8.67 23.67
N ASP A 851 -22.26 -7.65 24.53
CA ASP A 851 -23.37 -6.68 24.61
C ASP A 851 -23.46 -5.78 23.36
N CYS A 852 -22.34 -5.58 22.66
CA CYS A 852 -22.26 -4.71 21.49
C CYS A 852 -22.61 -5.42 20.17
N ILE A 853 -22.74 -6.75 20.16
CA ILE A 853 -22.91 -7.54 18.93
C ILE A 853 -24.14 -7.07 18.13
N SER A 854 -25.28 -6.86 18.79
CA SER A 854 -26.51 -6.41 18.13
C SER A 854 -26.35 -5.06 17.42
N ALA A 855 -25.58 -4.14 18.01
CA ALA A 855 -25.25 -2.85 17.41
C ALA A 855 -24.36 -3.05 16.16
N VAL A 856 -23.36 -3.94 16.22
CA VAL A 856 -22.51 -4.25 15.06
C VAL A 856 -23.33 -4.76 13.87
N TYR A 857 -24.24 -5.70 14.10
CA TYR A 857 -25.13 -6.22 13.04
C TYR A 857 -26.02 -5.13 12.46
N THR A 858 -26.52 -4.22 13.31
CA THR A 858 -27.37 -3.11 12.87
C THR A 858 -26.61 -2.14 11.96
N VAL A 859 -25.36 -1.81 12.30
CA VAL A 859 -24.52 -0.91 11.48
C VAL A 859 -24.14 -1.58 10.16
N LEU A 860 -23.75 -2.86 10.19
CA LEU A 860 -23.42 -3.62 8.97
C LEU A 860 -24.62 -3.73 8.02
N ALA A 861 -25.81 -4.05 8.54
CA ALA A 861 -27.01 -4.22 7.72
C ALA A 861 -27.40 -2.93 6.96
N ARG A 862 -27.14 -1.75 7.54
CA ARG A 862 -27.39 -0.46 6.86
C ARG A 862 -26.47 -0.20 5.67
N ARG A 863 -25.33 -0.90 5.60
CA ARG A 863 -24.25 -0.69 4.64
C ARG A 863 -24.02 -1.91 3.73
N ARG A 864 -25.09 -2.67 3.46
CA ARG A 864 -25.06 -3.93 2.68
C ARG A 864 -24.03 -4.96 3.19
N GLY A 865 -23.64 -4.86 4.46
CA GLY A 865 -22.68 -5.75 5.07
C GLY A 865 -23.28 -7.14 5.33
N HIS A 866 -22.55 -8.18 4.96
CA HIS A 866 -22.92 -9.56 5.22
C HIS A 866 -21.99 -10.18 6.26
N VAL A 867 -22.54 -10.56 7.42
CA VAL A 867 -21.77 -11.28 8.45
C VAL A 867 -21.56 -12.72 8.00
N THR A 868 -20.30 -13.13 7.91
CA THR A 868 -19.92 -14.48 7.50
C THR A 868 -19.81 -15.42 8.70
N GLN A 869 -19.22 -14.95 9.81
CA GLN A 869 -19.00 -15.76 11.01
C GLN A 869 -18.99 -14.89 12.27
N ASP A 870 -19.51 -15.43 13.36
CA ASP A 870 -19.42 -14.88 14.72
C ASP A 870 -18.76 -15.92 15.65
N ILE A 871 -17.55 -15.61 16.13
CA ILE A 871 -16.74 -16.58 16.88
C ILE A 871 -16.40 -15.98 18.25
N PRO A 872 -16.78 -16.63 19.37
CA PRO A 872 -16.31 -16.22 20.68
C PRO A 872 -14.80 -16.46 20.79
N LYS A 873 -14.04 -15.47 21.26
CA LYS A 873 -12.59 -15.64 21.45
C LYS A 873 -12.33 -16.47 22.70
N ALA A 874 -11.68 -17.63 22.52
CA ALA A 874 -11.40 -18.55 23.62
C ALA A 874 -10.66 -17.83 24.76
N GLY A 875 -11.15 -17.94 26.00
CA GLY A 875 -10.52 -17.34 27.18
C GLY A 875 -10.55 -15.80 27.23
N SER A 876 -11.40 -15.15 26.44
CA SER A 876 -11.64 -13.70 26.46
C SER A 876 -13.15 -13.41 26.43
N PRO A 877 -13.64 -12.32 27.05
CA PRO A 877 -15.04 -11.91 26.94
C PRO A 877 -15.41 -11.31 25.56
N LEU A 878 -14.44 -11.23 24.64
CA LEU A 878 -14.61 -10.65 23.32
C LEU A 878 -15.14 -11.67 22.30
N TYR A 879 -15.90 -11.15 21.34
CA TYR A 879 -16.32 -11.85 20.14
C TYR A 879 -15.63 -11.26 18.93
N THR A 880 -15.32 -12.12 17.97
CA THR A 880 -14.83 -11.71 16.66
C THR A 880 -15.90 -11.96 15.63
N ILE A 881 -16.39 -10.87 15.05
CA ILE A 881 -17.39 -10.86 13.99
C ILE A 881 -16.65 -10.62 12.68
N LYS A 882 -16.76 -11.59 11.77
CA LYS A 882 -16.19 -11.54 10.42
C LYS A 882 -17.31 -11.17 9.47
N ALA A 883 -17.10 -10.16 8.64
CA ALA A 883 -18.10 -9.65 7.71
C ALA A 883 -17.48 -9.22 6.39
N LEU A 884 -18.32 -9.06 5.37
CA LEU A 884 -17.98 -8.51 4.07
C LEU A 884 -18.79 -7.25 3.85
N ILE A 885 -18.13 -6.17 3.44
CA ILE A 885 -18.77 -4.88 3.15
C ILE A 885 -18.27 -4.35 1.80
N PRO A 886 -19.15 -3.88 0.91
CA PRO A 886 -18.73 -3.15 -0.28
C PRO A 886 -17.94 -1.91 0.10
N VAL A 887 -16.80 -1.65 -0.56
CA VAL A 887 -15.90 -0.55 -0.17
C VAL A 887 -16.60 0.81 -0.24
N ILE A 888 -17.50 1.02 -1.20
CA ILE A 888 -18.23 2.29 -1.32
C ILE A 888 -19.11 2.58 -0.08
N ASP A 889 -19.65 1.53 0.53
CA ASP A 889 -20.46 1.62 1.75
C ASP A 889 -19.63 1.52 3.03
N SER A 890 -18.32 1.33 2.90
CA SER A 890 -17.39 1.25 4.04
C SER A 890 -16.98 2.64 4.56
N ASN A 891 -17.21 3.69 3.77
CA ASN A 891 -16.88 5.08 4.11
C ASN A 891 -17.53 5.51 5.44
N GLY A 892 -16.72 5.77 6.47
CA GLY A 892 -17.14 6.14 7.82
C GLY A 892 -17.64 4.97 8.68
N PHE A 893 -17.51 3.72 8.23
CA PHE A 893 -18.00 2.54 8.95
C PHE A 893 -17.35 2.38 10.33
N GLU A 894 -16.03 2.58 10.44
CA GLU A 894 -15.33 2.50 11.73
C GLU A 894 -15.89 3.53 12.73
N THR A 895 -16.08 4.77 12.29
CA THR A 895 -16.59 5.86 13.12
C THR A 895 -18.01 5.59 13.59
N ASP A 896 -18.89 5.15 12.71
CA ASP A 896 -20.27 4.78 13.06
C ASP A 896 -20.32 3.61 14.04
N LEU A 897 -19.49 2.59 13.80
CA LEU A 897 -19.42 1.41 14.66
C LEU A 897 -18.94 1.78 16.07
N ARG A 898 -17.87 2.57 16.17
CA ARG A 898 -17.35 3.04 17.45
C ARG A 898 -18.35 3.96 18.15
N THR A 899 -19.04 4.82 17.42
CA THR A 899 -20.07 5.70 18.01
C THR A 899 -21.25 4.87 18.55
N ALA A 900 -21.75 3.92 17.77
CA ALA A 900 -22.87 3.05 18.17
C ALA A 900 -22.54 2.14 19.37
N THR A 901 -21.25 1.81 19.56
CA THR A 901 -20.77 0.92 20.63
C THR A 901 -20.03 1.66 21.75
N GLN A 902 -20.08 2.99 21.79
CA GLN A 902 -19.37 3.83 22.77
C GLN A 902 -17.86 3.56 22.83
N GLY A 903 -17.27 3.21 21.68
CA GLY A 903 -15.86 2.91 21.51
C GLY A 903 -15.44 1.50 21.94
N GLN A 904 -16.38 0.63 22.35
CA GLN A 904 -16.06 -0.73 22.80
C GLN A 904 -15.76 -1.69 21.66
N ALA A 905 -16.42 -1.52 20.49
CA ALA A 905 -16.11 -2.31 19.31
C ALA A 905 -15.01 -1.64 18.49
N PHE A 906 -14.13 -2.46 17.93
CA PHE A 906 -13.07 -2.04 17.04
C PHE A 906 -13.10 -2.88 15.77
N CYS A 907 -12.89 -2.26 14.61
CA CYS A 907 -12.87 -2.97 13.34
C CYS A 907 -11.60 -2.73 12.55
N GLN A 908 -11.27 -3.69 11.70
CA GLN A 908 -10.22 -3.60 10.71
C GLN A 908 -10.79 -4.02 9.36
N GLN A 909 -10.41 -3.31 8.31
CA GLN A 909 -10.96 -3.45 6.97
C GLN A 909 -9.82 -3.71 6.00
N MET A 910 -9.90 -4.77 5.20
CA MET A 910 -8.90 -5.11 4.19
C MET A 910 -9.56 -5.54 2.90
N PHE A 911 -8.94 -5.23 1.76
CA PHE A 911 -9.40 -5.73 0.47
C PHE A 911 -9.36 -7.26 0.43
N ASP A 912 -10.48 -7.87 0.03
CA ASP A 912 -10.66 -9.32 -0.05
C ASP A 912 -10.85 -9.76 -1.50
N HIS A 913 -11.99 -9.39 -2.11
CA HIS A 913 -12.32 -9.78 -3.48
C HIS A 913 -13.17 -8.74 -4.20
N TRP A 914 -13.47 -9.03 -5.46
CA TRP A 914 -14.37 -8.27 -6.32
C TRP A 914 -15.71 -8.98 -6.42
N ALA A 915 -16.82 -8.29 -6.18
CA ALA A 915 -18.17 -8.83 -6.28
C ALA A 915 -18.94 -8.11 -7.40
N ILE A 916 -19.86 -8.83 -8.05
CA ILE A 916 -20.73 -8.22 -9.08
C ILE A 916 -21.73 -7.29 -8.41
N VAL A 917 -21.82 -6.06 -8.92
CA VAL A 917 -22.82 -5.09 -8.47
C VAL A 917 -24.21 -5.56 -8.91
N PRO A 918 -25.21 -5.55 -8.02
CA PRO A 918 -26.59 -5.85 -8.39
C PRO A 918 -27.11 -4.86 -9.45
N GLY A 919 -27.76 -5.39 -10.48
CA GLY A 919 -28.33 -4.59 -11.57
C GLY A 919 -27.66 -4.81 -12.92
N ASP A 920 -28.28 -4.23 -13.94
CA ASP A 920 -27.73 -4.17 -15.29
C ASP A 920 -27.20 -2.75 -15.57
N PRO A 921 -25.91 -2.57 -15.89
CA PRO A 921 -25.38 -1.24 -16.20
C PRO A 921 -25.91 -0.66 -17.51
N THR A 922 -26.43 -1.47 -18.45
CA THR A 922 -26.90 -1.00 -19.77
C THR A 922 -28.41 -0.80 -19.85
N ASP A 923 -29.18 -1.16 -18.83
CA ASP A 923 -30.64 -1.04 -18.84
C ASP A 923 -31.08 0.42 -18.82
N SER A 924 -31.45 0.97 -19.99
CA SER A 924 -31.87 2.37 -20.18
C SER A 924 -33.26 2.69 -19.62
N SER A 925 -34.05 1.70 -19.20
CA SER A 925 -35.43 1.87 -18.72
C SER A 925 -35.56 2.43 -17.29
N ILE A 926 -34.53 2.26 -16.45
CA ILE A 926 -34.52 2.67 -15.04
C ILE A 926 -34.29 4.19 -14.88
N PRO A 927 -35.25 4.99 -14.39
CA PRO A 927 -35.01 6.41 -14.13
C PRO A 927 -34.15 6.58 -12.87
N LEU A 928 -33.07 7.34 -12.97
CA LEU A 928 -32.21 7.70 -11.84
C LEU A 928 -32.47 9.13 -11.40
N ARG A 929 -32.56 9.34 -10.08
CA ARG A 929 -32.74 10.66 -9.48
C ARG A 929 -31.40 11.21 -8.98
N PRO A 930 -31.05 12.46 -9.29
CA PRO A 930 -29.87 13.09 -8.70
C PRO A 930 -29.95 13.11 -7.17
N LEU A 931 -28.81 12.89 -6.51
CA LEU A 931 -28.64 12.98 -5.05
C LEU A 931 -29.42 11.95 -4.19
N GLU A 932 -30.23 11.07 -4.77
CA GLU A 932 -30.82 9.93 -4.06
C GLU A 932 -29.94 8.68 -4.24
N PRO A 933 -29.68 7.89 -3.18
CA PRO A 933 -28.92 6.65 -3.30
C PRO A 933 -29.74 5.59 -4.06
N ALA A 934 -29.18 5.08 -5.16
CA ALA A 934 -29.77 3.96 -5.89
C ALA A 934 -29.62 2.65 -5.08
N SER A 935 -30.60 1.76 -5.16
CA SER A 935 -30.57 0.47 -4.46
C SER A 935 -31.07 -0.67 -5.34
N GLY A 936 -30.68 -1.90 -5.00
CA GLY A 936 -31.08 -3.11 -5.72
C GLY A 936 -30.60 -3.07 -7.18
N GLN A 937 -31.52 -3.29 -8.11
CA GLN A 937 -31.20 -3.43 -9.55
C GLN A 937 -30.78 -2.12 -10.24
N ALA A 938 -31.03 -0.95 -9.62
CA ALA A 938 -30.65 0.34 -10.18
C ALA A 938 -29.19 0.73 -9.90
N LEU A 939 -28.52 0.04 -8.97
CA LEU A 939 -27.21 0.44 -8.47
C LEU A 939 -26.12 0.37 -9.54
N ALA A 940 -26.04 -0.72 -10.30
CA ALA A 940 -25.03 -0.88 -11.35
C ALA A 940 -25.07 0.28 -12.37
N ARG A 941 -26.28 0.66 -12.83
CA ARG A 941 -26.45 1.76 -13.78
C ARG A 941 -26.04 3.11 -13.17
N ASP A 942 -26.43 3.38 -11.94
CA ASP A 942 -26.09 4.63 -11.25
C ASP A 942 -24.57 4.80 -11.11
N LEU A 943 -23.88 3.74 -10.69
CA LEU A 943 -22.42 3.75 -10.54
C LEU A 943 -21.70 3.92 -11.88
N VAL A 944 -22.14 3.24 -12.94
CA VAL A 944 -21.55 3.40 -14.28
C VAL A 944 -21.74 4.81 -14.81
N LEU A 945 -22.95 5.36 -14.75
CA LEU A 945 -23.22 6.71 -15.27
C LEU A 945 -22.46 7.79 -14.48
N LYS A 946 -22.40 7.70 -13.16
CA LYS A 946 -21.61 8.62 -12.33
C LYS A 946 -20.11 8.54 -12.66
N THR A 947 -19.59 7.33 -12.85
CA THR A 947 -18.17 7.12 -13.19
C THR A 947 -17.86 7.65 -14.60
N ARG A 948 -18.74 7.40 -15.58
CA ARG A 948 -18.61 7.92 -16.94
C ARG A 948 -18.60 9.44 -16.98
N ARG A 949 -19.56 10.09 -16.32
CA ARG A 949 -19.63 11.56 -16.24
C ARG A 949 -18.38 12.17 -15.62
N ARG A 950 -17.85 11.56 -14.56
CA ARG A 950 -16.62 12.01 -13.91
C ARG A 950 -15.40 11.92 -14.84
N LYS A 951 -15.32 10.86 -15.64
CA LYS A 951 -14.25 10.67 -16.64
C LYS A 951 -14.46 11.49 -17.92
N GLY A 952 -15.57 12.22 -18.06
CA GLY A 952 -15.89 12.95 -19.28
C GLY A 952 -16.41 12.09 -20.44
N LEU A 953 -16.84 10.85 -20.16
CA LEU A 953 -17.43 9.95 -21.15
C LEU A 953 -18.91 10.26 -21.36
N GLY A 954 -19.42 10.05 -22.58
CA GLY A 954 -20.85 10.25 -22.89
C GLY A 954 -21.77 9.26 -22.15
N ASP A 955 -23.00 9.67 -21.85
CA ASP A 955 -23.94 8.89 -21.03
C ASP A 955 -24.38 7.54 -21.65
N GLN A 956 -24.38 7.41 -22.98
CA GLN A 956 -24.82 6.19 -23.67
C GLN A 956 -23.67 5.18 -23.90
N ILE A 957 -23.94 3.91 -23.59
CA ILE A 957 -23.05 2.77 -23.85
C ILE A 957 -23.52 2.10 -25.15
N ALA A 958 -23.13 2.67 -26.29
CA ALA A 958 -23.56 2.17 -27.59
C ALA A 958 -22.58 1.12 -28.12
N VAL A 959 -23.06 -0.11 -28.34
CA VAL A 959 -22.26 -1.21 -28.92
C VAL A 959 -21.90 -0.90 -30.38
N SER A 960 -22.80 -0.18 -31.07
CA SER A 960 -22.61 0.32 -32.43
C SER A 960 -21.34 1.15 -32.61
N LYS A 961 -20.84 1.82 -31.57
CA LYS A 961 -19.59 2.62 -31.61
C LYS A 961 -18.37 1.78 -31.98
N TYR A 962 -18.37 0.49 -31.64
CA TYR A 962 -17.21 -0.39 -31.83
C TYR A 962 -17.36 -1.34 -33.01
N LEU A 963 -18.58 -1.54 -33.49
CA LEU A 963 -18.91 -2.38 -34.65
C LEU A 963 -18.73 -1.62 -35.96
N ASP A 964 -18.50 -2.34 -37.05
CA ASP A 964 -18.47 -1.75 -38.40
C ASP A 964 -19.91 -1.53 -38.91
N ASP A 965 -20.15 -0.46 -39.66
CA ASP A 965 -21.50 -0.03 -40.11
C ASP A 965 -22.26 -1.15 -40.85
N GLU A 966 -21.56 -1.93 -41.67
CA GLU A 966 -22.14 -3.06 -42.40
C GLU A 966 -22.66 -4.16 -41.46
N PHE A 967 -21.95 -4.38 -40.35
CA PHE A 967 -22.37 -5.32 -39.33
C PHE A 967 -23.56 -4.79 -38.53
N VAL A 968 -23.57 -3.50 -38.19
CA VAL A 968 -24.70 -2.84 -37.52
C VAL A 968 -25.98 -2.92 -38.37
N LEU A 969 -25.86 -2.71 -39.69
CA LEU A 969 -26.97 -2.88 -40.63
C LEU A 969 -27.45 -4.33 -40.70
N ALA A 970 -26.53 -5.30 -40.72
CA ALA A 970 -26.87 -6.73 -40.70
C ALA A 970 -27.57 -7.17 -39.40
N LEU A 971 -27.16 -6.63 -38.25
CA LEU A 971 -27.80 -6.86 -36.95
C LEU A 971 -29.20 -6.26 -36.88
N SER A 972 -29.35 -5.04 -37.40
CA SER A 972 -30.65 -4.36 -37.46
C SER A 972 -31.62 -5.13 -38.38
N ALA A 973 -31.13 -5.63 -39.52
CA ALA A 973 -31.92 -6.42 -40.46
C ALA A 973 -32.29 -7.82 -39.94
N SER A 974 -31.52 -8.39 -39.01
CA SER A 974 -31.76 -9.70 -38.40
C SER A 974 -32.65 -9.65 -37.15
N GLY A 975 -33.17 -8.49 -36.77
CA GLY A 975 -34.09 -8.33 -35.64
C GLY A 975 -33.41 -8.26 -34.27
N HIS A 976 -32.10 -8.03 -34.25
CA HIS A 976 -31.29 -7.88 -33.01
C HIS A 976 -30.93 -6.42 -32.71
N ALA A 977 -31.78 -5.47 -33.13
CA ALA A 977 -31.54 -4.04 -32.94
C ALA A 977 -31.41 -3.65 -31.45
N ASP A 978 -32.13 -4.34 -30.56
CA ASP A 978 -32.09 -4.12 -29.11
C ASP A 978 -30.70 -4.36 -28.49
N LEU A 979 -29.82 -5.12 -29.16
CA LEU A 979 -28.44 -5.39 -28.71
C LEU A 979 -27.45 -4.27 -29.09
N LEU A 980 -27.87 -3.27 -29.87
CA LEU A 980 -26.99 -2.18 -30.34
C LEU A 980 -26.87 -1.02 -29.35
N GLY A 981 -27.70 -1.01 -28.30
CA GLY A 981 -27.79 0.04 -27.29
C GLY A 981 -28.91 1.03 -27.55
#